data_AF-A0A356FFE2-F1
#
_entry.id   AF-A0A356FFE2-F1
#
_cell.length_a   1.000
_cell.length_b   1.000
_cell.length_c   1.000
_cell.angle_alpha   90.00
_cell.angle_beta   90.00
_cell.angle_gamma   90.00
#
_symmetry.space_group_name_H-M   'P 1'
#
loop_
_entity.id
_entity.type
_entity.pdbx_description
1 polymer ?
#
loop_
_entity_poly.entity_id
_entity_poly.type
_entity_poly.pdbx_seq_one_letter_code
_entity_poly.pdbx_strand_id
1 'polypeptide(L)'
;MTRFSVKPLFFVASFLLQGAGSAGAQGDYPIPAGDVEVKLFAREPLVRNPCAITFDARGRPCVGMGPQYRSPKPDTPGDSVWILLDKDADGEADGRKRFATGFNSIQGLTWRGSELWVANAPELTMVRDLDGDDVADEYVRVYTDLGNLEHALHGLNWGPDGRLYMSKGNSKGMTQLPERVAPAPFRELWGVEAPGAPVFPDPKVTGAVDYEKTYHDPADDWGVSGGVLRCEPGGADLEIVSRGFRNPWDITFDDGFNWLGTDNDQTHGDKIFSPFYGADFGWGHAWSYDWEGTDHLPTVPASGPLFEGSGTGVIYCGLESWPEKYRGVFFINDWLRREVYVYRPGWEGALMVPAKAPFEIFARAGGGRSLPEGGGRAFNPVDLEVGPDEALWITSWGREYGAKMVDGEMRNEGRIYRFWPKGVRPKYGQPAARRSKPAAGWNFKELTEDLGSHLPSWRVNAQQELLRRGKKIQAKLRGLLAGGKLSRALETWTVWTLGRLDPEGTWVDGNLNRRIQSLRVQALAAKLLPQTRVALKDPEPRLRLEAVLAIRQAGQVADCRTELLELAAGERDRLVYYAVWGALRVGLPVEERKGLLGHASAGVRRAVLLGLLEDDLLPAGRLKALASDSDAPTAKLASRRLGGKASYQQRGRPLHASVAARPALPPAAVPLTQLKAASPNSYRLAILAEGVNAYSDRQYRVTHVPDELKGETFIQTACSDAELTGGTALSFNLLYPSTVFLADDARGELPPAWVRKGWKALDLVLHTTDAERMKIYQREYPAGRVELGANSDEVKASKGNYLVIIRPRLIQKRARPTVAGDVLPLLSSGNVRRGRDLFLGRHGATCSTCHRLEGIGNVFAPDLSDAGSRIKPELLVRSILEPSAAITEGFAMQAITKRSGQVLSGIVIGETGLAVKLAIPGGTVAEIGKKQILARRRLEISAMPVLSDVLAPQQIADLVAYLGSKQKGFSFRKEKDRLELRLDGRRITDYLLEHPQLTRRGFINVRTPGGIQVTRHFPPAGDDKDHALMHPGLWMGFGHLDGQDYWRLKARVEHDGFLKDPTATAEEASFTVRNRYLTEDGQGESCREIARYRFLRSEEGIVLLWDSEFRNDERDFFFGDQEESGLGVRVASAIRVKGGNGLIINDAGGKNGGGTWGRQMKWIDYSGLIDDRRVGILVVPSPRNPRPSWAHSRDYGVVVINPFPKQPKERREPYVRTRVKKGESFRLRYAVLIHDNAKGIDRADAAAGLLKLLGD
;
A
#
# COMPACT_ATOMS: atom_id res chain seq x y z
N MET A 1 78.69 -31.58 19.49
CA MET A 1 77.98 -31.44 18.21
C MET A 1 76.57 -32.00 18.35
N THR A 2 75.56 -31.24 17.88
CA THR A 2 74.22 -31.64 17.36
C THR A 2 73.31 -32.55 18.22
N ARG A 3 72.22 -32.03 18.83
CA ARG A 3 70.86 -31.68 18.32
C ARG A 3 69.90 -32.88 18.16
N PHE A 4 68.91 -33.01 19.05
CA PHE A 4 67.47 -32.69 18.87
C PHE A 4 66.65 -33.18 20.08
N SER A 5 65.67 -32.39 20.53
CA SER A 5 64.88 -32.58 21.76
C SER A 5 63.50 -33.16 21.46
N VAL A 6 63.08 -34.16 22.25
CA VAL A 6 61.73 -34.75 22.25
C VAL A 6 61.23 -34.83 23.69
N LYS A 7 60.02 -34.31 23.96
CA LYS A 7 59.21 -34.67 25.13
C LYS A 7 57.74 -34.80 24.71
N PRO A 8 57.02 -35.87 25.12
CA PRO A 8 55.60 -36.03 24.84
C PRO A 8 54.72 -35.44 25.96
N LEU A 9 53.54 -34.95 25.58
CA LEU A 9 52.48 -34.46 26.47
C LEU A 9 51.73 -35.63 27.14
N PHE A 10 51.48 -35.51 28.43
CA PHE A 10 50.48 -36.29 29.18
C PHE A 10 49.40 -35.34 29.74
N PHE A 11 48.14 -35.77 29.60
CA PHE A 11 46.93 -35.20 30.19
C PHE A 11 46.80 -35.60 31.68
N VAL A 12 46.49 -34.65 32.57
CA VAL A 12 45.49 -34.79 33.68
C VAL A 12 44.98 -33.40 34.07
N ALA A 13 43.68 -33.36 34.38
CA ALA A 13 42.81 -32.22 34.63
C ALA A 13 43.09 -31.38 35.89
N SER A 14 42.61 -30.13 35.86
CA SER A 14 42.14 -29.40 37.04
C SER A 14 40.87 -28.64 36.68
N PHE A 15 39.84 -28.82 37.51
CA PHE A 15 38.51 -28.23 37.41
C PHE A 15 38.39 -27.01 38.33
N LEU A 16 37.41 -26.16 38.02
CA LEU A 16 36.76 -25.10 38.83
C LEU A 16 37.40 -23.69 38.83
N LEU A 17 36.88 -22.82 37.95
CA LEU A 17 35.95 -21.72 38.27
C LEU A 17 35.82 -20.79 37.05
N GLN A 18 34.98 -21.15 36.09
CA GLN A 18 34.34 -20.17 35.21
C GLN A 18 32.85 -20.22 35.50
N GLY A 19 32.41 -19.22 36.26
CA GLY A 19 31.04 -19.02 36.66
C GLY A 19 30.11 -18.90 35.46
N ALA A 20 28.89 -19.36 35.68
CA ALA A 20 27.74 -19.15 34.83
C ALA A 20 27.61 -17.67 34.43
N GLY A 21 27.61 -17.41 33.12
CA GLY A 21 27.36 -16.07 32.59
C GLY A 21 27.70 -15.91 31.11
N SER A 22 27.14 -16.71 30.20
CA SER A 22 27.35 -16.44 28.76
C SER A 22 26.26 -16.91 27.78
N ALA A 23 25.20 -17.60 28.23
CA ALA A 23 24.07 -17.91 27.33
C ALA A 23 23.25 -16.66 26.93
N GLY A 24 23.29 -15.57 27.71
CA GLY A 24 22.65 -14.29 27.38
C GLY A 24 23.49 -13.36 26.48
N ALA A 25 24.81 -13.54 26.41
CA ALA A 25 25.72 -12.58 25.79
C ALA A 25 25.67 -12.58 24.24
N GLN A 26 25.36 -13.72 23.61
CA GLN A 26 25.36 -13.81 22.14
C GLN A 26 24.11 -13.18 21.50
N GLY A 27 23.00 -13.07 22.24
CA GLY A 27 21.74 -12.50 21.78
C GLY A 27 21.68 -10.97 21.85
N ASP A 28 22.60 -10.32 22.57
CA ASP A 28 22.62 -8.87 22.75
C ASP A 28 23.44 -8.13 21.69
N TYR A 29 24.22 -8.81 20.87
CA TYR A 29 25.10 -8.17 19.89
C TYR A 29 24.67 -8.47 18.45
N PRO A 30 24.87 -7.54 17.51
CA PRO A 30 24.78 -7.83 16.08
C PRO A 30 25.98 -8.67 15.59
N ILE A 31 25.91 -9.09 14.34
CA ILE A 31 27.02 -9.70 13.60
C ILE A 31 27.69 -8.58 12.77
N PRO A 32 28.85 -8.05 13.18
CA PRO A 32 29.59 -7.09 12.38
C PRO A 32 30.29 -7.77 11.19
N ALA A 33 30.74 -6.99 10.21
CA ALA A 33 31.67 -7.47 9.19
C ALA A 33 32.95 -8.04 9.83
N GLY A 34 33.62 -8.99 9.17
CA GLY A 34 34.71 -9.76 9.76
C GLY A 34 35.93 -8.94 10.23
N ASP A 35 36.06 -7.72 9.73
CA ASP A 35 37.10 -6.76 10.06
C ASP A 35 36.60 -5.56 10.90
N VAL A 36 35.40 -5.67 11.48
CA VAL A 36 34.78 -4.65 12.32
C VAL A 36 34.62 -5.19 13.74
N GLU A 37 34.86 -4.33 14.72
CA GLU A 37 34.60 -4.56 16.14
C GLU A 37 33.30 -3.85 16.55
N VAL A 38 32.62 -4.43 17.54
CA VAL A 38 31.41 -3.86 18.13
C VAL A 38 31.50 -3.92 19.65
N LYS A 39 31.13 -2.83 20.31
CA LYS A 39 30.93 -2.77 21.77
C LYS A 39 29.56 -2.20 22.08
N LEU A 40 28.91 -2.70 23.12
CA LEU A 40 27.68 -2.12 23.63
C LEU A 40 28.04 -0.93 24.53
N PHE A 41 27.44 0.24 24.29
CA PHE A 41 27.63 1.42 25.11
C PHE A 41 26.54 1.55 26.18
N ALA A 42 25.27 1.35 25.82
CA ALA A 42 24.16 1.50 26.76
C ALA A 42 23.04 0.47 26.50
N ARG A 43 22.36 0.09 27.58
CA ARG A 43 21.17 -0.78 27.62
C ARG A 43 20.22 -0.35 28.74
N GLU A 44 19.17 -1.13 28.99
CA GLU A 44 18.26 -0.89 30.13
C GLU A 44 19.02 -0.94 31.46
N PRO A 45 18.61 -0.14 32.47
CA PRO A 45 17.50 0.80 32.46
C PRO A 45 17.84 2.19 31.84
N LEU A 46 19.09 2.41 31.41
CA LEU A 46 19.55 3.72 30.93
C LEU A 46 18.93 4.11 29.59
N VAL A 47 18.72 3.15 28.69
CA VAL A 47 18.09 3.36 27.38
C VAL A 47 16.98 2.34 27.14
N ARG A 48 15.88 2.77 26.52
CA ARG A 48 14.75 1.93 26.10
C ARG A 48 14.15 2.54 24.83
N ASN A 49 14.00 1.76 23.76
CA ASN A 49 13.60 2.26 22.43
C ASN A 49 14.22 3.63 22.05
N PRO A 50 15.56 3.76 22.03
CA PRO A 50 16.19 5.00 21.58
C PRO A 50 15.87 5.26 20.10
N CYS A 51 15.29 6.42 19.80
CA CYS A 51 14.83 6.77 18.44
C CYS A 51 15.83 7.66 17.69
N ALA A 52 16.49 8.58 18.38
CA ALA A 52 17.42 9.52 17.78
C ALA A 52 18.66 9.73 18.67
N ILE A 53 19.82 9.97 18.06
CA ILE A 53 21.07 10.27 18.76
C ILE A 53 21.77 11.47 18.12
N THR A 54 22.43 12.28 18.94
CA THR A 54 23.35 13.32 18.47
C THR A 54 24.42 13.57 19.53
N PHE A 55 25.40 14.43 19.27
CA PHE A 55 26.47 14.78 20.21
C PHE A 55 26.50 16.27 20.49
N ASP A 56 26.52 16.63 21.78
CA ASP A 56 26.66 18.02 22.20
C ASP A 56 28.06 18.59 21.93
N ALA A 57 28.28 19.87 22.25
CA ALA A 57 29.57 20.53 22.06
C ALA A 57 30.73 19.92 22.88
N ARG A 58 30.43 19.13 23.92
CA ARG A 58 31.42 18.40 24.73
C ARG A 58 31.68 16.98 24.19
N GLY A 59 30.93 16.53 23.19
CA GLY A 59 31.03 15.18 22.64
C GLY A 59 30.28 14.13 23.47
N ARG A 60 29.30 14.52 24.28
CA ARG A 60 28.46 13.57 25.03
C ARG A 60 27.26 13.15 24.17
N PRO A 61 26.87 11.86 24.17
CA PRO A 61 25.72 11.39 23.43
C PRO A 61 24.42 11.88 24.08
N CYS A 62 23.60 12.56 23.29
CA CYS A 62 22.23 12.98 23.62
C CYS A 62 21.25 12.09 22.87
N VAL A 63 20.34 11.44 23.59
CA VAL A 63 19.47 10.38 23.06
C VAL A 63 18.01 10.71 23.31
N GLY A 64 17.22 10.76 22.24
CA GLY A 64 15.77 10.92 22.28
C GLY A 64 15.08 9.58 22.43
N MET A 65 14.22 9.44 23.45
CA MET A 65 13.46 8.21 23.68
C MET A 65 12.21 8.46 24.53
N GLY A 66 11.21 7.59 24.39
CA GLY A 66 10.03 7.60 25.24
C GLY A 66 8.88 6.77 24.69
N PRO A 67 7.69 6.87 25.32
CA PRO A 67 6.57 5.97 25.06
C PRO A 67 5.65 6.45 23.93
N GLN A 68 5.95 7.56 23.25
CA GLN A 68 5.02 8.16 22.28
C GLN A 68 4.84 7.36 21.00
N TYR A 69 5.80 6.50 20.60
CA TYR A 69 5.68 5.70 19.39
C TYR A 69 5.12 4.31 19.71
N ARG A 70 4.19 3.68 18.97
CA ARG A 70 3.43 4.12 17.78
C ARG A 70 1.96 4.46 18.09
N SER A 71 1.47 4.13 19.27
CA SER A 71 0.03 4.24 19.61
C SER A 71 -0.19 5.09 20.86
N PRO A 72 0.23 6.37 20.85
CA PRO A 72 0.04 7.25 21.98
C PRO A 72 -1.43 7.56 22.17
N LYS A 73 -1.80 7.77 23.42
CA LYS A 73 -3.06 8.39 23.85
C LYS A 73 -2.79 9.85 24.27
N PRO A 74 -3.81 10.70 24.38
CA PRO A 74 -3.63 12.09 24.83
C PRO A 74 -2.87 12.21 26.15
N ASP A 75 -3.07 11.27 27.08
CA ASP A 75 -2.46 11.20 28.40
C ASP A 75 -1.12 10.43 28.44
N THR A 76 -0.63 9.92 27.30
CA THR A 76 0.65 9.20 27.27
C THR A 76 1.78 10.16 27.65
N PRO A 77 2.68 9.79 28.60
CA PRO A 77 3.79 10.65 29.01
C PRO A 77 4.67 11.06 27.83
N GLY A 78 5.14 12.31 27.81
CA GLY A 78 5.98 12.79 26.72
C GLY A 78 7.34 12.08 26.63
N ASP A 79 7.93 12.10 25.44
CA ASP A 79 9.30 11.64 25.25
C ASP A 79 10.30 12.62 25.91
N SER A 80 11.54 12.16 26.09
CA SER A 80 12.61 12.93 26.70
C SER A 80 13.93 12.79 25.93
N VAL A 81 14.77 13.82 26.05
CA VAL A 81 16.16 13.77 25.63
C VAL A 81 17.05 13.57 26.86
N TRP A 82 17.92 12.57 26.78
CA TRP A 82 18.84 12.19 27.86
C TRP A 82 20.30 12.35 27.40
N ILE A 83 21.13 12.97 28.23
CA ILE A 83 22.59 12.94 28.10
C ILE A 83 23.07 11.68 28.81
N LEU A 84 23.73 10.77 28.10
CA LEU A 84 24.32 9.57 28.73
C LEU A 84 25.72 9.87 29.26
N LEU A 85 26.05 9.28 30.40
CA LEU A 85 27.28 9.54 31.16
C LEU A 85 28.07 8.24 31.32
N ASP A 86 29.38 8.36 31.12
CA ASP A 86 30.40 7.35 31.37
C ASP A 86 31.33 7.98 32.42
N LYS A 87 31.07 7.71 33.70
CA LYS A 87 31.71 8.40 34.84
C LYS A 87 33.04 7.74 35.21
N ASP A 88 33.18 6.44 34.96
CA ASP A 88 34.42 5.71 35.23
C ASP A 88 35.37 5.62 34.00
N ALA A 89 34.93 6.13 32.84
CA ALA A 89 35.68 6.21 31.60
C ALA A 89 36.05 4.82 31.03
N ASP A 90 35.22 3.81 31.26
CA ASP A 90 35.41 2.45 30.74
C ASP A 90 34.85 2.27 29.31
N GLY A 91 34.19 3.31 28.77
CA GLY A 91 33.56 3.30 27.46
C GLY A 91 32.18 2.65 27.43
N GLU A 92 31.51 2.52 28.57
CA GLU A 92 30.11 2.14 28.73
C GLU A 92 29.39 3.22 29.54
N ALA A 93 28.08 3.35 29.36
CA ALA A 93 27.29 4.31 30.11
C ALA A 93 26.93 3.72 31.48
N ASP A 94 27.26 4.44 32.55
CA ASP A 94 26.90 4.11 33.94
C ASP A 94 25.86 5.08 34.53
N GLY A 95 25.45 6.09 33.74
CA GLY A 95 24.50 7.09 34.16
C GLY A 95 23.82 7.81 33.02
N ARG A 96 22.81 8.61 33.37
CA ARG A 96 22.16 9.53 32.45
C ARG A 96 21.64 10.76 33.20
N LYS A 97 21.57 11.89 32.51
CA LYS A 97 20.93 13.13 32.96
C LYS A 97 19.84 13.51 31.97
N ARG A 98 18.65 13.86 32.45
CA ARG A 98 17.56 14.33 31.59
C ARG A 98 17.83 15.78 31.22
N PHE A 99 17.97 16.04 29.93
CA PHE A 99 18.20 17.39 29.42
C PHE A 99 16.86 18.09 29.15
N ALA A 100 15.94 17.43 28.45
CA ALA A 100 14.63 18.00 28.10
C ALA A 100 13.53 16.92 28.10
N THR A 101 12.26 17.29 28.28
CA THR A 101 11.13 16.36 28.42
C THR A 101 9.81 16.97 27.97
N GLY A 102 8.79 16.13 27.79
CA GLY A 102 7.42 16.55 27.52
C GLY A 102 7.05 16.51 26.04
N PHE A 103 7.96 16.07 25.18
CA PHE A 103 7.77 16.03 23.74
C PHE A 103 6.73 14.99 23.30
N ASN A 104 6.24 15.14 22.07
CA ASN A 104 5.61 14.03 21.35
C ASN A 104 6.66 12.99 20.90
N SER A 105 6.39 12.20 19.84
CA SER A 105 7.34 11.21 19.33
C SER A 105 8.60 11.89 18.78
N ILE A 106 9.74 11.75 19.47
CA ILE A 106 11.04 12.28 19.02
C ILE A 106 11.58 11.42 17.88
N GLN A 107 11.95 12.07 16.77
CA GLN A 107 12.35 11.40 15.53
C GLN A 107 13.58 12.00 14.84
N GLY A 108 14.16 13.07 15.40
CA GLY A 108 15.42 13.65 14.94
C GLY A 108 15.96 14.69 15.93
N LEU A 109 17.28 14.80 16.03
CA LEU A 109 17.98 15.69 16.97
C LEU A 109 19.18 16.34 16.28
N THR A 110 19.41 17.63 16.53
CA THR A 110 20.66 18.27 16.11
C THR A 110 21.03 19.46 17.01
N TRP A 111 22.32 19.66 17.23
CA TRP A 111 22.85 20.76 18.05
C TRP A 111 23.36 21.91 17.19
N ARG A 112 23.16 23.13 17.68
CA ARG A 112 23.82 24.35 17.20
C ARG A 112 24.08 25.28 18.37
N GLY A 113 25.35 25.51 18.69
CA GLY A 113 25.73 26.23 19.91
C GLY A 113 25.21 25.49 21.15
N SER A 114 24.42 26.19 21.96
CA SER A 114 23.70 25.66 23.13
C SER A 114 22.25 25.31 22.83
N GLU A 115 21.83 25.36 21.56
CA GLU A 115 20.46 25.06 21.13
C GLU A 115 20.36 23.61 20.66
N LEU A 116 19.45 22.85 21.26
CA LEU A 116 19.07 21.53 20.75
C LEU A 116 17.76 21.66 19.97
N TRP A 117 17.78 21.23 18.72
CA TRP A 117 16.61 21.15 17.87
C TRP A 117 16.06 19.73 17.87
N VAL A 118 14.76 19.60 18.10
CA VAL A 118 14.04 18.35 18.31
C VAL A 118 12.89 18.26 17.31
N ALA A 119 12.97 17.32 16.37
CA ALA A 119 11.83 16.95 15.54
C ALA A 119 10.94 16.00 16.36
N ASN A 120 9.74 16.46 16.73
CA ASN A 120 8.81 15.71 17.57
C ASN A 120 7.36 15.80 17.07
N ALA A 121 6.91 14.85 16.25
CA ALA A 121 5.62 14.92 15.54
C ALA A 121 4.44 15.32 16.45
N PRO A 122 3.70 16.43 16.21
CA PRO A 122 3.60 17.20 14.97
C PRO A 122 4.43 18.52 15.01
N GLU A 123 5.47 18.61 15.84
CA GLU A 123 6.19 19.83 16.17
C GLU A 123 7.67 19.77 15.77
N LEU A 124 8.24 20.95 15.52
CA LEU A 124 9.68 21.19 15.56
C LEU A 124 9.95 22.12 16.74
N THR A 125 10.68 21.65 17.73
CA THR A 125 10.95 22.39 18.97
C THR A 125 12.44 22.63 19.13
N MET A 126 12.83 23.86 19.42
CA MET A 126 14.18 24.21 19.84
C MET A 126 14.18 24.39 21.36
N VAL A 127 15.14 23.81 22.06
CA VAL A 127 15.29 23.96 23.52
C VAL A 127 16.67 24.49 23.89
N ARG A 128 16.74 25.26 24.97
CA ARG A 128 17.97 25.91 25.44
C ARG A 128 18.18 25.72 26.93
N ASP A 129 19.42 25.46 27.28
CA ASP A 129 19.96 25.57 28.63
C ASP A 129 20.57 26.98 28.77
N LEU A 130 20.00 27.79 29.67
CA LEU A 130 20.33 29.20 29.86
C LEU A 130 21.29 29.43 31.03
N ASP A 131 21.36 28.49 31.98
CA ASP A 131 22.18 28.61 33.18
C ASP A 131 23.42 27.68 33.21
N GLY A 132 23.53 26.78 32.21
CA GLY A 132 24.64 25.88 32.00
C GLY A 132 24.60 24.64 32.89
N ASP A 133 23.45 24.33 33.51
CA ASP A 133 23.32 23.21 34.42
C ASP A 133 23.15 21.86 33.72
N ASP A 134 23.02 21.76 32.40
CA ASP A 134 22.62 20.58 31.62
C ASP A 134 21.13 20.20 31.70
N VAL A 135 20.25 21.18 31.88
CA VAL A 135 18.78 21.07 31.80
C VAL A 135 18.25 22.22 30.93
N ALA A 136 17.27 21.91 30.07
CA ALA A 136 16.64 22.92 29.25
C ALA A 136 15.65 23.77 30.06
N ASP A 137 15.83 25.08 30.02
CA ASP A 137 14.97 26.09 30.66
C ASP A 137 13.88 26.61 29.74
N GLU A 138 14.23 26.83 28.47
CA GLU A 138 13.40 27.46 27.46
C GLU A 138 13.05 26.48 26.33
N TYR A 139 11.78 26.47 25.95
CA TYR A 139 11.22 25.67 24.86
C TYR A 139 10.59 26.61 23.84
N VAL A 140 11.10 26.56 22.62
CA VAL A 140 10.61 27.35 21.49
C VAL A 140 10.00 26.39 20.47
N ARG A 141 8.68 26.30 20.43
CA ARG A 141 7.96 25.58 19.36
C ARG A 141 8.06 26.42 18.09
N VAL A 142 8.99 26.04 17.22
CA VAL A 142 9.30 26.74 15.98
C VAL A 142 8.18 26.52 14.97
N TYR A 143 7.76 25.28 14.77
CA TYR A 143 6.63 24.92 13.93
C TYR A 143 5.71 23.92 14.62
N THR A 144 4.45 23.89 14.20
CA THR A 144 3.45 22.91 14.63
C THR A 144 2.64 22.41 13.44
N ASP A 145 1.75 21.46 13.71
CA ASP A 145 0.84 20.88 12.74
C ASP A 145 1.56 20.20 11.56
N LEU A 146 2.70 19.58 11.84
CA LEU A 146 3.53 18.90 10.86
C LEU A 146 3.07 17.47 10.55
N GLY A 147 1.79 17.14 10.73
CA GLY A 147 1.27 15.78 10.57
C GLY A 147 1.63 14.84 11.73
N ASN A 148 1.17 13.60 11.64
CA ASN A 148 1.32 12.61 12.72
C ASN A 148 2.72 11.97 12.77
N LEU A 149 2.90 11.06 13.74
CA LEU A 149 4.13 10.31 13.97
C LEU A 149 4.52 9.37 12.82
N GLU A 150 3.63 9.11 11.87
CA GLU A 150 3.91 8.33 10.67
C GLU A 150 4.29 9.29 9.53
N HIS A 151 5.41 9.05 8.87
CA HIS A 151 5.90 9.94 7.80
C HIS A 151 6.07 11.39 8.28
N ALA A 152 6.62 11.54 9.48
CA ALA A 152 6.75 12.81 10.15
C ALA A 152 8.02 13.55 9.71
N LEU A 153 8.39 14.56 10.49
CA LEU A 153 9.63 15.33 10.33
C LEU A 153 10.80 14.57 10.95
N HIS A 154 11.91 14.49 10.23
CA HIS A 154 13.14 13.79 10.65
C HIS A 154 14.40 14.57 10.19
N GLY A 155 15.53 13.89 9.98
CA GLY A 155 16.66 14.32 9.14
C GLY A 155 17.25 15.71 9.40
N LEU A 156 17.32 16.15 10.66
CA LEU A 156 17.77 17.49 11.02
C LEU A 156 19.29 17.66 10.83
N ASN A 157 19.70 18.51 9.90
CA ASN A 157 21.11 18.74 9.58
C ASN A 157 21.43 20.23 9.38
N TRP A 158 22.45 20.74 10.06
CA TRP A 158 22.98 22.10 9.80
C TRP A 158 23.97 22.08 8.64
N GLY A 159 23.67 22.81 7.57
CA GLY A 159 24.54 22.97 6.41
C GLY A 159 25.65 23.99 6.63
N PRO A 160 26.73 23.95 5.83
CA PRO A 160 27.79 24.96 5.83
C PRO A 160 27.31 26.34 5.38
N ASP A 161 26.16 26.41 4.71
CA ASP A 161 25.41 27.64 4.41
C ASP A 161 24.80 28.30 5.66
N GLY A 162 24.72 27.56 6.78
CA GLY A 162 24.17 28.03 8.05
C GLY A 162 22.67 27.76 8.21
N ARG A 163 22.04 27.03 7.28
CA ARG A 163 20.61 26.68 7.32
C ARG A 163 20.37 25.31 7.95
N LEU A 164 19.22 25.13 8.56
CA LEU A 164 18.74 23.84 9.06
C LEU A 164 17.96 23.14 7.95
N TYR A 165 18.44 21.97 7.53
CA TYR A 165 17.77 21.08 6.60
C TYR A 165 16.98 20.03 7.36
N MET A 166 15.86 19.60 6.78
CA MET A 166 14.95 18.62 7.38
C MET A 166 14.24 17.81 6.29
N SER A 167 14.04 16.52 6.55
CA SER A 167 13.21 15.66 5.70
C SER A 167 11.81 15.52 6.30
N LYS A 168 10.79 15.58 5.44
CA LYS A 168 9.39 15.47 5.86
C LYS A 168 8.61 14.56 4.93
N GLY A 169 7.92 13.57 5.51
CA GLY A 169 7.00 12.71 4.76
C GLY A 169 5.65 13.33 4.44
N ASN A 170 4.81 12.57 3.74
CA ASN A 170 3.53 13.05 3.19
C ASN A 170 2.38 13.07 4.21
N SER A 171 2.61 12.84 5.49
CA SER A 171 1.60 13.05 6.55
C SER A 171 1.35 14.55 6.73
N LYS A 172 0.08 14.98 6.76
CA LYS A 172 -0.27 16.41 6.82
C LYS A 172 -0.92 16.80 8.14
N GLY A 173 -0.75 18.06 8.50
CA GLY A 173 -1.45 18.67 9.63
C GLY A 173 -2.97 18.78 9.46
N MET A 174 -3.65 19.03 10.57
CA MET A 174 -5.10 19.25 10.62
C MET A 174 -5.53 20.66 10.17
N THR A 175 -4.61 21.63 10.23
CA THR A 175 -4.80 23.04 9.86
C THR A 175 -5.98 23.69 10.58
N GLN A 176 -5.82 23.91 11.89
CA GLN A 176 -6.80 24.52 12.78
C GLN A 176 -6.37 25.94 13.17
N LEU A 177 -6.98 26.94 12.52
CA LEU A 177 -6.67 28.35 12.78
C LEU A 177 -7.27 28.88 14.09
N PRO A 178 -6.62 29.85 14.76
CA PRO A 178 -5.33 30.44 14.38
C PRO A 178 -4.11 29.68 14.91
N GLU A 179 -4.29 28.78 15.89
CA GLU A 179 -3.19 28.32 16.76
C GLU A 179 -2.42 27.09 16.26
N ARG A 180 -2.99 26.29 15.37
CA ARG A 180 -2.38 25.04 14.87
C ARG A 180 -2.38 25.02 13.35
N VAL A 181 -1.41 25.71 12.77
CA VAL A 181 -1.22 25.78 11.33
C VAL A 181 0.25 25.62 10.97
N ALA A 182 0.53 24.79 9.96
CA ALA A 182 1.89 24.63 9.45
C ALA A 182 2.31 25.84 8.58
N PRO A 183 3.61 26.15 8.52
CA PRO A 183 4.16 27.08 7.54
C PRO A 183 3.71 26.77 6.10
N ALA A 184 3.58 27.81 5.27
CA ALA A 184 3.12 27.69 3.89
C ALA A 184 3.90 26.65 3.04
N PRO A 185 5.24 26.54 3.14
CA PRO A 185 5.99 25.51 2.40
C PRO A 185 5.56 24.08 2.73
N PHE A 186 5.30 23.77 4.00
CA PHE A 186 4.78 22.45 4.39
C PHE A 186 3.39 22.21 3.80
N ARG A 187 2.51 23.21 3.89
CA ARG A 187 1.15 23.14 3.33
C ARG A 187 1.17 22.96 1.81
N GLU A 188 2.11 23.59 1.11
CA GLU A 188 2.29 23.43 -0.33
C GLU A 188 2.62 21.98 -0.71
N LEU A 189 3.56 21.33 -0.01
CA LEU A 189 3.91 19.92 -0.24
C LEU A 189 2.70 18.99 -0.10
N TRP A 190 1.81 19.30 0.84
CA TRP A 190 0.63 18.49 1.13
C TRP A 190 -0.59 18.84 0.29
N GLY A 191 -0.52 19.89 -0.55
CA GLY A 191 -1.66 20.38 -1.32
C GLY A 191 -2.78 20.95 -0.43
N VAL A 192 -2.41 21.61 0.69
CA VAL A 192 -3.33 22.17 1.68
C VAL A 192 -3.40 23.69 1.55
N GLU A 193 -4.62 24.23 1.41
CA GLU A 193 -4.85 25.66 1.47
C GLU A 193 -5.35 26.09 2.86
N ALA A 194 -4.84 27.22 3.36
CA ALA A 194 -5.32 27.85 4.60
C ALA A 194 -5.47 29.37 4.40
N PRO A 195 -6.57 29.83 3.78
CA PRO A 195 -6.80 31.25 3.53
C PRO A 195 -6.80 32.06 4.84
N GLY A 196 -6.00 33.12 4.89
CA GLY A 196 -5.86 33.98 6.07
C GLY A 196 -4.85 33.50 7.12
N ALA A 197 -4.25 32.31 6.95
CA ALA A 197 -3.13 31.88 7.77
C ALA A 197 -1.86 32.68 7.43
N PRO A 198 -1.00 32.99 8.42
CA PRO A 198 0.31 33.54 8.13
C PRO A 198 1.12 32.57 7.26
N VAL A 199 1.99 33.13 6.41
CA VAL A 199 2.94 32.34 5.61
C VAL A 199 3.88 31.57 6.54
N PHE A 200 4.39 32.27 7.56
CA PHE A 200 5.20 31.72 8.64
C PHE A 200 4.51 32.05 9.97
N PRO A 201 3.86 31.07 10.62
CA PRO A 201 3.34 31.24 11.97
C PRO A 201 4.46 31.60 12.95
N ASP A 202 4.17 32.49 13.90
CA ASP A 202 5.16 32.90 14.89
C ASP A 202 5.53 31.74 15.83
N PRO A 203 6.81 31.56 16.18
CA PRO A 203 7.23 30.60 17.18
C PRO A 203 6.61 30.87 18.55
N LYS A 204 6.29 29.81 19.30
CA LYS A 204 5.78 29.93 20.68
C LYS A 204 6.90 29.60 21.67
N VAL A 205 7.22 30.56 22.56
CA VAL A 205 8.22 30.42 23.61
C VAL A 205 7.52 30.10 24.94
N THR A 206 8.00 29.07 25.65
CA THR A 206 7.53 28.67 26.99
C THR A 206 8.70 28.24 27.86
N GLY A 207 8.53 28.26 29.18
CA GLY A 207 9.46 27.58 30.09
C GLY A 207 9.25 26.05 30.08
N ALA A 208 10.19 25.32 30.67
CA ALA A 208 10.11 23.84 30.78
C ALA A 208 8.83 23.35 31.49
N VAL A 209 8.34 24.09 32.48
CA VAL A 209 7.14 23.73 33.26
C VAL A 209 5.84 23.99 32.48
N ASP A 210 5.85 25.00 31.60
CA ASP A 210 4.68 25.46 30.84
C ASP A 210 4.61 24.85 29.43
N TYR A 211 5.56 23.98 29.08
CA TYR A 211 5.59 23.33 27.77
C TYR A 211 4.51 22.24 27.68
N GLU A 212 3.49 22.49 26.86
CA GLU A 212 2.39 21.56 26.61
C GLU A 212 2.42 21.04 25.17
N LYS A 213 2.80 19.78 24.98
CA LYS A 213 2.75 19.13 23.65
C LYS A 213 1.35 19.15 23.05
N THR A 214 1.27 19.34 21.74
CA THR A 214 0.00 19.13 21.00
C THR A 214 -0.19 17.65 20.70
N TYR A 215 -1.37 17.10 21.00
CA TYR A 215 -1.69 15.72 20.61
C TYR A 215 -1.71 15.58 19.08
N HIS A 216 -0.93 14.63 18.59
CA HIS A 216 -0.91 14.17 17.21
C HIS A 216 -1.75 12.90 17.13
N ASP A 217 -2.83 12.90 16.35
CA ASP A 217 -3.63 11.70 16.21
C ASP A 217 -2.94 10.78 15.21
N PRO A 218 -2.55 9.54 15.60
CA PRO A 218 -1.98 8.59 14.64
C PRO A 218 -2.90 8.29 13.44
N ALA A 219 -4.20 8.63 13.54
CA ALA A 219 -5.17 8.54 12.45
C ALA A 219 -5.31 9.83 11.60
N ASP A 220 -4.47 10.85 11.82
CA ASP A 220 -4.47 12.11 11.04
C ASP A 220 -4.29 11.86 9.51
N ASP A 221 -4.75 12.82 8.72
CA ASP A 221 -4.97 12.71 7.27
C ASP A 221 -3.66 12.79 6.44
N TRP A 222 -3.71 12.31 5.19
CA TRP A 222 -2.55 12.21 4.28
C TRP A 222 -2.52 13.36 3.28
N GLY A 223 -1.31 13.88 3.01
CA GLY A 223 -1.01 14.88 1.99
C GLY A 223 -0.54 14.29 0.67
N VAL A 224 -0.33 15.17 -0.32
CA VAL A 224 0.10 14.80 -1.68
C VAL A 224 1.52 14.25 -1.72
N SER A 225 2.49 14.96 -1.14
CA SER A 225 3.90 14.59 -1.18
C SER A 225 4.65 15.07 0.06
N GLY A 226 5.79 14.44 0.34
CA GLY A 226 6.82 14.90 1.26
C GLY A 226 7.88 15.73 0.54
N GLY A 227 8.87 16.22 1.30
CA GLY A 227 9.92 17.10 0.82
C GLY A 227 11.16 17.11 1.68
N VAL A 228 12.26 17.62 1.11
CA VAL A 228 13.38 18.17 1.88
C VAL A 228 13.19 19.66 1.94
N LEU A 229 13.21 20.23 3.15
CA LEU A 229 13.05 21.66 3.39
C LEU A 229 14.30 22.20 4.09
N ARG A 230 14.50 23.52 4.00
CA ARG A 230 15.51 24.21 4.81
C ARG A 230 15.01 25.56 5.31
N CYS A 231 15.47 25.99 6.48
CA CYS A 231 15.14 27.31 7.04
C CYS A 231 16.36 27.98 7.68
N GLU A 232 16.24 29.28 7.92
CA GLU A 232 17.21 30.05 8.70
C GLU A 232 17.18 29.64 10.18
N PRO A 233 18.24 29.99 10.94
CA PRO A 233 18.21 29.96 12.39
C PRO A 233 16.96 30.61 12.98
N GLY A 234 16.19 29.86 13.76
CA GLY A 234 14.93 30.32 14.34
C GLY A 234 13.67 30.01 13.52
N GLY A 235 13.80 29.43 12.32
CA GLY A 235 12.67 28.95 11.51
C GLY A 235 12.09 29.96 10.51
N ALA A 236 12.77 31.08 10.28
CA ALA A 236 12.39 31.99 9.19
C ALA A 236 12.82 31.44 7.82
N ASP A 237 12.27 32.01 6.74
CA ASP A 237 12.63 31.71 5.35
C ASP A 237 12.65 30.20 5.03
N LEU A 238 11.68 29.47 5.58
CA LEU A 238 11.49 28.06 5.25
C LEU A 238 11.20 27.93 3.75
N GLU A 239 11.95 27.07 3.08
CA GLU A 239 11.79 26.80 1.65
C GLU A 239 11.88 25.31 1.34
N ILE A 240 11.24 24.91 0.24
CA ILE A 240 11.28 23.55 -0.27
C ILE A 240 12.52 23.40 -1.16
N VAL A 241 13.43 22.51 -0.75
CA VAL A 241 14.59 22.13 -1.56
C VAL A 241 14.18 21.12 -2.63
N SER A 242 13.48 20.05 -2.23
CA SER A 242 13.02 19.01 -3.16
C SER A 242 11.67 18.42 -2.73
N ARG A 243 10.99 17.77 -3.69
CA ARG A 243 9.63 17.23 -3.57
C ARG A 243 9.59 15.78 -4.04
N GLY A 244 8.44 15.14 -3.93
CA GLY A 244 8.21 13.85 -4.56
C GLY A 244 8.55 12.66 -3.66
N PHE A 245 8.36 12.80 -2.34
CA PHE A 245 8.66 11.74 -1.36
C PHE A 245 7.42 11.20 -0.65
N ARG A 246 7.49 9.97 -0.15
CA ARG A 246 6.44 9.37 0.70
C ARG A 246 6.77 9.53 2.18
N ASN A 247 7.90 8.97 2.58
CA ASN A 247 8.46 8.93 3.92
C ASN A 247 10.00 8.99 3.86
N PRO A 248 10.59 10.16 3.55
CA PRO A 248 12.03 10.35 3.55
C PRO A 248 12.52 10.37 5.01
N TRP A 249 12.81 9.20 5.57
CA TRP A 249 13.07 9.06 7.01
C TRP A 249 14.35 9.78 7.43
N ASP A 250 15.42 9.75 6.64
CA ASP A 250 16.64 10.47 7.01
C ASP A 250 17.45 10.94 5.79
N ILE A 251 18.24 11.99 6.01
CA ILE A 251 19.14 12.61 5.04
C ILE A 251 20.43 13.03 5.72
N THR A 252 21.54 13.03 4.97
CA THR A 252 22.80 13.65 5.40
C THR A 252 23.60 14.11 4.18
N PHE A 253 24.76 14.73 4.38
CA PHE A 253 25.65 15.15 3.30
C PHE A 253 27.09 14.70 3.51
N ASP A 254 27.82 14.53 2.40
CA ASP A 254 29.25 14.22 2.41
C ASP A 254 30.14 15.44 2.67
N ASP A 255 31.46 15.23 2.77
CA ASP A 255 32.44 16.31 2.95
C ASP A 255 32.44 17.36 1.81
N GLY A 256 31.85 17.05 0.66
CA GLY A 256 31.63 17.96 -0.46
C GLY A 256 30.25 18.64 -0.46
N PHE A 257 29.51 18.54 0.64
CA PHE A 257 28.14 19.04 0.78
C PHE A 257 27.18 18.47 -0.29
N ASN A 258 27.34 17.19 -0.64
CA ASN A 258 26.41 16.46 -1.51
C ASN A 258 25.50 15.57 -0.67
N TRP A 259 24.20 15.66 -0.90
CA TRP A 259 23.20 15.04 -0.06
C TRP A 259 22.87 13.60 -0.49
N LEU A 260 22.52 12.76 0.48
CA LEU A 260 21.97 11.41 0.28
C LEU A 260 20.90 11.15 1.35
N GLY A 261 19.86 10.40 1.00
CA GLY A 261 18.83 9.94 1.95
C GLY A 261 18.09 8.71 1.48
N THR A 262 17.17 8.23 2.32
CA THR A 262 16.28 7.10 2.04
C THR A 262 14.82 7.48 2.16
N ASP A 263 13.98 7.03 1.22
CA ASP A 263 12.53 7.20 1.21
C ASP A 263 11.84 5.85 1.20
N ASN A 264 10.96 5.58 2.18
CA ASN A 264 10.37 4.25 2.39
C ASN A 264 9.04 4.11 1.65
N ASP A 265 8.96 3.19 0.68
CA ASP A 265 7.80 2.92 -0.19
C ASP A 265 7.26 1.48 -0.04
N GLN A 266 5.94 1.31 0.08
CA GLN A 266 5.29 0.07 0.56
C GLN A 266 5.17 -1.06 -0.49
N THR A 267 5.78 -0.95 -1.68
CA THR A 267 5.71 -1.96 -2.74
C THR A 267 7.04 -2.12 -3.49
N HIS A 268 7.93 -3.01 -3.01
CA HIS A 268 9.21 -3.32 -3.68
C HIS A 268 10.11 -2.09 -3.98
N GLY A 269 10.02 -1.00 -3.21
CA GLY A 269 10.34 0.35 -3.71
C GLY A 269 10.99 1.38 -2.81
N ASP A 270 11.63 1.00 -1.70
CA ASP A 270 12.43 1.96 -0.95
C ASP A 270 13.53 2.52 -1.84
N LYS A 271 13.71 3.84 -1.74
CA LYS A 271 14.56 4.59 -2.66
C LYS A 271 15.72 5.23 -1.91
N ILE A 272 16.91 5.12 -2.49
CA ILE A 272 18.02 6.01 -2.16
C ILE A 272 17.96 7.21 -3.11
N PHE A 273 18.05 8.42 -2.57
CA PHE A 273 17.95 9.65 -3.36
C PHE A 273 19.03 10.66 -2.99
N SER A 274 19.39 11.52 -3.94
CA SER A 274 20.31 12.65 -3.73
C SER A 274 19.57 13.96 -4.06
N PRO A 275 19.04 14.68 -3.04
CA PRO A 275 18.21 15.84 -3.26
C PRO A 275 19.03 17.08 -3.66
N PHE A 276 18.44 17.94 -4.50
CA PHE A 276 18.96 19.25 -4.84
C PHE A 276 17.81 20.23 -5.11
N TYR A 277 18.11 21.53 -5.18
CA TYR A 277 17.10 22.58 -5.30
C TYR A 277 16.23 22.41 -6.55
N GLY A 278 14.92 22.28 -6.34
CA GLY A 278 13.90 22.12 -7.38
C GLY A 278 13.76 20.71 -7.95
N ALA A 279 14.36 19.69 -7.32
CA ALA A 279 14.18 18.29 -7.68
C ALA A 279 12.81 17.74 -7.27
N ASP A 280 12.26 16.82 -8.09
CA ASP A 280 11.05 16.05 -7.79
C ASP A 280 11.30 14.55 -8.05
N PHE A 281 11.07 13.72 -7.02
CA PHE A 281 11.32 12.28 -7.05
C PHE A 281 10.08 11.43 -7.36
N GLY A 282 8.97 12.05 -7.79
CA GLY A 282 7.85 11.36 -8.45
C GLY A 282 6.66 11.00 -7.56
N TRP A 283 6.81 10.92 -6.23
CA TRP A 283 5.67 10.61 -5.36
C TRP A 283 4.66 11.76 -5.31
N GLY A 284 3.43 11.52 -5.75
CA GLY A 284 2.39 12.54 -5.84
C GLY A 284 2.54 13.52 -7.01
N HIS A 285 3.40 13.21 -7.99
CA HIS A 285 3.63 14.07 -9.16
C HIS A 285 2.34 14.27 -9.99
N ALA A 286 1.99 15.54 -10.28
CA ALA A 286 0.64 15.95 -10.68
C ALA A 286 0.13 15.38 -12.02
N TRP A 287 1.01 14.99 -12.93
CA TRP A 287 0.61 14.48 -14.25
C TRP A 287 1.42 13.28 -14.76
N SER A 288 2.47 12.87 -14.04
CA SER A 288 3.29 11.75 -14.47
C SER A 288 4.07 11.13 -13.31
N TYR A 289 3.38 10.25 -12.58
CA TYR A 289 3.94 9.44 -11.52
C TYR A 289 4.96 8.42 -12.07
N ASP A 290 6.19 8.46 -11.56
CA ASP A 290 7.23 7.47 -11.80
C ASP A 290 8.19 7.44 -10.60
N TRP A 291 8.09 6.35 -9.84
CA TRP A 291 8.89 6.03 -8.66
C TRP A 291 10.36 5.70 -8.98
N GLU A 292 10.70 5.18 -10.16
CA GLU A 292 12.07 4.79 -10.52
C GLU A 292 12.84 5.97 -11.14
N GLY A 293 12.14 6.75 -11.98
CA GLY A 293 12.68 7.96 -12.59
C GLY A 293 13.80 7.72 -13.59
N THR A 294 14.14 6.48 -13.95
CA THR A 294 15.28 6.14 -14.82
C THR A 294 15.12 6.73 -16.23
N ASP A 295 13.97 6.50 -16.88
CA ASP A 295 13.68 6.99 -18.24
C ASP A 295 12.54 8.01 -18.30
N HIS A 296 12.37 8.79 -17.22
CA HIS A 296 11.23 9.68 -17.06
C HIS A 296 11.59 11.13 -16.74
N LEU A 297 11.80 11.93 -17.79
CA LEU A 297 12.31 13.32 -17.70
C LEU A 297 11.62 14.26 -16.70
N PRO A 298 10.30 14.20 -16.44
CA PRO A 298 9.65 15.02 -15.42
C PRO A 298 10.12 14.75 -13.98
N THR A 299 10.75 13.61 -13.71
CA THR A 299 11.26 13.26 -12.36
C THR A 299 12.77 13.04 -12.38
N VAL A 300 13.36 13.12 -11.18
CA VAL A 300 14.77 12.82 -10.94
C VAL A 300 14.95 11.31 -10.73
N PRO A 301 15.99 10.68 -11.33
CA PRO A 301 16.29 9.27 -11.10
C PRO A 301 16.66 8.98 -9.64
N ALA A 302 16.43 7.75 -9.19
CA ALA A 302 16.97 7.26 -7.93
C ALA A 302 18.52 7.26 -7.95
N SER A 303 19.13 7.45 -6.77
CA SER A 303 20.59 7.42 -6.57
C SER A 303 21.11 6.04 -6.18
N GLY A 304 20.31 4.99 -6.38
CA GLY A 304 20.65 3.60 -6.11
C GLY A 304 19.52 2.65 -6.52
N PRO A 305 19.75 1.33 -6.49
CA PRO A 305 18.70 0.35 -6.74
C PRO A 305 17.57 0.49 -5.72
N LEU A 306 16.33 0.32 -6.20
CA LEU A 306 15.17 0.19 -5.33
C LEU A 306 15.28 -1.09 -4.51
N PHE A 307 14.79 -1.07 -3.26
CA PHE A 307 14.90 -2.20 -2.36
C PHE A 307 13.67 -2.42 -1.48
N GLU A 308 13.47 -3.66 -1.04
CA GLU A 308 12.46 -4.00 -0.01
C GLU A 308 13.04 -3.89 1.40
N GLY A 309 12.97 -2.72 2.02
CA GLY A 309 13.55 -2.50 3.33
C GLY A 309 12.72 -1.59 4.22
N SER A 310 13.40 -0.95 5.16
CA SER A 310 12.93 0.26 5.80
C SER A 310 14.14 1.10 6.19
N GLY A 311 14.56 2.01 5.32
CA GLY A 311 15.60 2.99 5.64
C GLY A 311 15.23 3.79 6.89
N THR A 312 16.13 3.88 7.87
CA THR A 312 15.85 4.59 9.15
C THR A 312 16.96 5.55 9.59
N GLY A 313 18.13 5.54 8.96
CA GLY A 313 19.18 6.50 9.28
C GLY A 313 20.27 6.50 8.23
N VAL A 314 20.88 7.66 7.99
CA VAL A 314 21.98 7.82 7.03
C VAL A 314 23.07 8.73 7.62
N ILE A 315 24.32 8.26 7.66
CA ILE A 315 25.47 9.10 8.06
C ILE A 315 26.65 8.93 7.11
N TYR A 316 27.39 10.01 6.87
CA TYR A 316 28.63 9.98 6.09
C TYR A 316 29.86 9.73 6.97
N CYS A 317 30.79 8.89 6.51
CA CYS A 317 32.08 8.64 7.14
C CYS A 317 33.24 8.99 6.20
N GLY A 318 33.93 10.09 6.48
CA GLY A 318 35.13 10.57 5.78
C GLY A 318 36.45 10.33 6.53
N LEU A 319 36.44 9.55 7.62
CA LEU A 319 37.56 9.44 8.57
C LEU A 319 38.83 8.86 7.93
N GLU A 320 39.91 9.63 7.90
CA GLU A 320 41.21 9.17 7.38
C GLU A 320 41.84 8.06 8.23
N SER A 321 41.49 7.96 9.51
CA SER A 321 41.96 6.91 10.42
C SER A 321 41.41 5.52 10.09
N TRP A 322 40.26 5.45 9.42
CA TRP A 322 39.62 4.18 9.04
C TRP A 322 40.28 3.55 7.80
N PRO A 323 40.10 2.25 7.50
CA PRO A 323 40.58 1.65 6.25
C PRO A 323 39.88 2.23 5.02
N GLU A 324 40.59 2.30 3.89
CA GLU A 324 40.12 2.91 2.63
C GLU A 324 38.71 2.46 2.20
N LYS A 325 38.39 1.18 2.39
CA LYS A 325 37.08 0.62 2.04
C LYS A 325 35.89 1.20 2.83
N TYR A 326 36.13 1.84 3.97
CA TYR A 326 35.11 2.57 4.75
C TYR A 326 35.34 4.10 4.76
N ARG A 327 36.33 4.60 4.00
CA ARG A 327 36.52 6.05 3.81
C ARG A 327 35.62 6.57 2.71
N GLY A 328 35.00 7.72 2.96
CA GLY A 328 34.18 8.43 2.01
C GLY A 328 32.95 7.64 1.58
N VAL A 329 32.26 7.01 2.54
CA VAL A 329 31.04 6.22 2.32
C VAL A 329 29.91 6.74 3.18
N PHE A 330 28.67 6.48 2.77
CA PHE A 330 27.50 6.61 3.60
C PHE A 330 27.17 5.26 4.23
N PHE A 331 26.82 5.25 5.51
CA PHE A 331 26.20 4.13 6.18
C PHE A 331 24.69 4.33 6.22
N ILE A 332 23.93 3.30 5.86
CA ILE A 332 22.46 3.35 5.79
C ILE A 332 21.88 2.25 6.67
N ASN A 333 21.10 2.61 7.69
CA ASN A 333 20.35 1.67 8.50
C ASN A 333 19.12 1.16 7.72
N ASP A 334 18.89 -0.15 7.73
CA ASP A 334 17.64 -0.79 7.31
C ASP A 334 17.03 -1.51 8.51
N TRP A 335 15.95 -0.95 9.03
CA TRP A 335 15.24 -1.47 10.19
C TRP A 335 14.48 -2.76 9.91
N LEU A 336 13.92 -2.91 8.71
CA LEU A 336 13.12 -4.09 8.35
C LEU A 336 14.01 -5.31 8.14
N ARG A 337 15.13 -5.14 7.42
CA ARG A 337 16.12 -6.20 7.24
C ARG A 337 17.07 -6.35 8.39
N ARG A 338 17.16 -5.33 9.25
CA ARG A 338 18.00 -5.29 10.45
C ARG A 338 19.49 -5.34 10.09
N GLU A 339 19.85 -4.51 9.12
CA GLU A 339 21.16 -4.43 8.48
C GLU A 339 21.64 -2.98 8.41
N VAL A 340 22.95 -2.80 8.24
CA VAL A 340 23.59 -1.52 7.95
C VAL A 340 24.37 -1.67 6.65
N TYR A 341 24.00 -0.89 5.63
CA TYR A 341 24.62 -0.91 4.32
C TYR A 341 25.77 0.10 4.20
N VAL A 342 26.76 -0.25 3.39
CA VAL A 342 27.82 0.66 2.95
C VAL A 342 27.51 1.13 1.53
N TYR A 343 27.20 2.42 1.40
CA TYR A 343 27.00 3.10 0.13
C TYR A 343 28.23 3.94 -0.21
N ARG A 344 28.98 3.56 -1.25
CA ARG A 344 30.10 4.35 -1.75
C ARG A 344 29.60 5.27 -2.88
N PRO A 345 29.71 6.60 -2.76
CA PRO A 345 29.27 7.51 -3.81
C PRO A 345 30.17 7.39 -5.04
N GLY A 346 29.55 7.15 -6.19
CA GLY A 346 30.06 7.28 -7.55
C GLY A 346 29.23 8.30 -8.33
N TRP A 347 29.63 8.59 -9.57
CA TRP A 347 28.99 9.62 -10.40
C TRP A 347 28.83 9.14 -11.83
N GLU A 348 27.59 9.17 -12.33
CA GLU A 348 27.25 9.03 -13.74
C GLU A 348 26.85 10.40 -14.27
N GLY A 349 27.83 11.10 -14.85
CA GLY A 349 27.70 12.52 -15.14
C GLY A 349 27.44 13.31 -13.85
N ALA A 350 26.32 14.02 -13.76
CA ALA A 350 25.92 14.75 -12.57
C ALA A 350 25.10 13.93 -11.56
N LEU A 351 24.64 12.71 -11.91
CA LEU A 351 23.87 11.85 -11.02
C LEU A 351 24.79 11.10 -10.04
N MET A 352 24.50 11.20 -8.75
CA MET A 352 25.14 10.33 -7.75
C MET A 352 24.54 8.92 -7.84
N VAL A 353 25.41 7.93 -7.98
CA VAL A 353 25.07 6.49 -8.06
C VAL A 353 25.99 5.71 -7.13
N PRO A 354 25.63 4.49 -6.68
CA PRO A 354 26.58 3.70 -5.92
C PRO A 354 27.72 3.23 -6.82
N ALA A 355 28.97 3.34 -6.33
CA ALA A 355 30.13 2.81 -7.03
C ALA A 355 30.10 1.28 -7.18
N LYS A 356 29.24 0.59 -6.41
CA LYS A 356 29.08 -0.86 -6.41
C LYS A 356 27.67 -1.27 -5.93
N ALA A 357 27.08 -2.26 -6.61
CA ALA A 357 25.90 -3.00 -6.17
C ALA A 357 26.12 -4.52 -6.39
N PRO A 358 25.60 -5.42 -5.52
CA PRO A 358 24.85 -5.14 -4.28
C PRO A 358 25.70 -4.46 -3.20
N PHE A 359 25.04 -3.79 -2.24
CA PHE A 359 25.72 -3.09 -1.15
C PHE A 359 26.44 -4.06 -0.21
N GLU A 360 27.55 -3.60 0.36
CA GLU A 360 28.25 -4.33 1.41
C GLU A 360 27.52 -4.14 2.75
N ILE A 361 27.47 -5.20 3.55
CA ILE A 361 26.82 -5.18 4.87
C ILE A 361 27.88 -4.94 5.94
N PHE A 362 27.74 -3.83 6.67
CA PHE A 362 28.63 -3.45 7.76
C PHE A 362 28.28 -4.18 9.07
N ALA A 363 26.99 -4.31 9.37
CA ALA A 363 26.47 -5.04 10.53
C ALA A 363 25.07 -5.59 10.25
N ARG A 364 24.69 -6.71 10.90
CA ARG A 364 23.36 -7.32 10.74
C ARG A 364 22.89 -8.14 11.93
N ALA A 365 21.58 -8.36 12.05
CA ALA A 365 21.00 -9.28 13.03
C ALA A 365 21.04 -10.76 12.61
N GLY A 366 21.27 -11.07 11.33
CA GLY A 366 21.25 -12.45 10.80
C GLY A 366 19.86 -12.95 10.38
N GLY A 367 18.88 -12.06 10.28
CA GLY A 367 17.53 -12.29 9.77
C GLY A 367 16.71 -11.00 9.83
N GLY A 368 15.65 -10.90 9.02
CA GLY A 368 14.75 -9.74 9.00
C GLY A 368 13.84 -9.67 10.23
N ARG A 369 13.06 -8.59 10.30
CA ARG A 369 12.08 -8.38 11.37
C ARG A 369 10.77 -9.13 11.09
N SER A 370 10.21 -9.74 12.13
CA SER A 370 8.83 -10.23 12.16
C SER A 370 7.98 -9.28 13.01
N LEU A 371 6.71 -9.10 12.66
CA LEU A 371 5.75 -8.32 13.44
C LEU A 371 4.78 -9.26 14.18
N PRO A 372 4.34 -8.90 15.41
CA PRO A 372 4.57 -7.63 16.13
C PRO A 372 5.91 -7.55 16.89
N GLU A 373 6.63 -8.67 17.04
CA GLU A 373 7.89 -8.76 17.77
C GLU A 373 8.92 -9.58 16.97
N GLY A 374 10.17 -9.08 16.93
CA GLY A 374 11.27 -9.75 16.24
C GLY A 374 12.03 -10.72 17.14
N GLY A 375 12.32 -11.93 16.64
CA GLY A 375 13.19 -12.89 17.34
C GLY A 375 14.69 -12.62 17.13
N GLY A 376 15.53 -13.35 17.87
CA GLY A 376 16.99 -13.39 17.64
C GLY A 376 17.76 -12.24 18.33
N ARG A 377 18.80 -11.72 17.67
CA ARG A 377 19.71 -10.71 18.23
C ARG A 377 18.99 -9.38 18.56
N ALA A 378 19.46 -8.58 19.51
CA ALA A 378 18.83 -7.30 19.89
C ALA A 378 19.26 -6.13 18.98
N PHE A 379 19.13 -6.28 17.67
CA PHE A 379 19.58 -5.27 16.68
C PHE A 379 18.46 -4.93 15.70
N ASN A 380 17.89 -3.74 15.84
CA ASN A 380 16.88 -3.11 15.00
C ASN A 380 17.30 -1.65 14.85
N PRO A 381 18.28 -1.36 13.97
CA PRO A 381 18.94 -0.07 13.94
C PRO A 381 17.95 1.02 13.50
N VAL A 382 17.94 2.15 14.23
CA VAL A 382 16.98 3.24 14.02
C VAL A 382 17.67 4.55 13.68
N ASP A 383 18.83 4.84 14.27
CA ASP A 383 19.59 6.06 13.96
C ASP A 383 21.09 5.78 14.12
N LEU A 384 21.94 6.60 13.51
CA LEU A 384 23.39 6.46 13.58
C LEU A 384 24.17 7.77 13.44
N GLU A 385 25.28 7.87 14.15
CA GLU A 385 26.16 9.05 14.16
C GLU A 385 27.64 8.63 14.24
N VAL A 386 28.55 9.46 13.70
CA VAL A 386 29.99 9.27 13.94
C VAL A 386 30.41 10.07 15.17
N GLY A 387 30.73 9.39 16.26
CA GLY A 387 31.02 9.99 17.56
C GLY A 387 32.40 10.66 17.65
N PRO A 388 32.67 11.42 18.72
CA PRO A 388 33.95 12.12 18.93
C PRO A 388 35.17 11.19 19.01
N ASP A 389 34.94 9.92 19.32
CA ASP A 389 35.93 8.86 19.41
C ASP A 389 36.23 8.19 18.06
N GLU A 390 35.67 8.73 16.96
CA GLU A 390 35.77 8.20 15.60
C GLU A 390 35.09 6.83 15.42
N ALA A 391 34.26 6.40 16.36
CA ALA A 391 33.41 5.22 16.22
C ALA A 391 32.08 5.57 15.54
N LEU A 392 31.45 4.59 14.89
CA LEU A 392 30.07 4.68 14.44
C LEU A 392 29.13 4.23 15.56
N TRP A 393 28.27 5.13 16.01
CA TRP A 393 27.30 4.91 17.07
C TRP A 393 25.95 4.61 16.45
N ILE A 394 25.27 3.56 16.90
CA ILE A 394 23.98 3.13 16.34
C ILE A 394 22.99 2.91 17.48
N THR A 395 21.86 3.62 17.43
CA THR A 395 20.71 3.33 18.29
C THR A 395 19.90 2.18 17.71
N SER A 396 19.41 1.32 18.59
CA SER A 396 18.60 0.18 18.21
C SER A 396 17.41 0.06 19.14
N TRP A 397 16.23 -0.04 18.56
CA TRP A 397 15.02 -0.40 19.29
C TRP A 397 15.10 -1.82 19.84
N GLY A 398 14.22 -2.08 20.80
CA GLY A 398 13.91 -3.43 21.25
C GLY A 398 13.25 -4.29 20.19
N ARG A 399 12.92 -5.52 20.57
CA ARG A 399 12.29 -6.50 19.68
C ARG A 399 10.85 -6.16 19.36
N GLU A 400 10.16 -5.45 20.24
CA GLU A 400 8.77 -5.05 20.04
C GLU A 400 8.65 -3.86 19.09
N TYR A 401 7.55 -3.82 18.34
CA TYR A 401 7.27 -2.72 17.44
C TYR A 401 6.54 -1.59 18.17
N GLY A 402 7.30 -0.55 18.50
CA GLY A 402 6.84 0.58 19.31
C GLY A 402 6.91 0.32 20.80
N ALA A 403 6.40 1.28 21.57
CA ALA A 403 6.42 1.28 23.02
C ALA A 403 5.46 0.24 23.60
N LYS A 404 5.92 -0.43 24.63
CA LYS A 404 5.24 -1.47 25.41
C LYS A 404 5.21 -1.01 26.85
N MET A 405 4.02 -0.62 27.29
CA MET A 405 3.77 -0.11 28.63
C MET A 405 3.24 -1.24 29.51
N VAL A 406 3.81 -1.39 30.70
CA VAL A 406 3.32 -2.30 31.75
C VAL A 406 3.38 -1.54 33.08
N ASP A 407 2.24 -1.44 33.75
CA ASP A 407 2.08 -0.69 35.02
C ASP A 407 2.53 0.78 34.94
N GLY A 408 2.29 1.42 33.79
CA GLY A 408 2.70 2.81 33.54
C GLY A 408 4.18 3.00 33.20
N GLU A 409 4.97 1.92 33.18
CA GLU A 409 6.39 1.97 32.83
C GLU A 409 6.67 1.34 31.45
N MET A 410 7.61 1.94 30.72
CA MET A 410 8.06 1.39 29.44
C MET A 410 8.97 0.17 29.68
N ARG A 411 8.59 -0.99 29.14
CA ARG A 411 9.32 -2.25 29.31
C ARG A 411 10.20 -2.63 28.14
N ASN A 412 10.12 -1.90 27.03
CA ASN A 412 10.90 -2.19 25.83
C ASN A 412 12.38 -2.30 26.10
N GLU A 413 13.02 -3.15 25.29
CA GLU A 413 14.45 -3.11 25.15
C GLU A 413 14.93 -1.87 24.35
N GLY A 414 16.23 -1.60 24.39
CA GLY A 414 16.93 -0.49 23.76
C GLY A 414 18.43 -0.72 23.88
N ARG A 415 19.16 -0.48 22.79
CA ARG A 415 20.61 -0.66 22.73
C ARG A 415 21.25 0.53 22.05
N ILE A 416 22.45 0.89 22.51
CA ILE A 416 23.35 1.78 21.77
C ILE A 416 24.65 1.03 21.57
N TYR A 417 25.04 0.84 20.32
CA TYR A 417 26.26 0.15 19.93
C TYR A 417 27.28 1.14 19.40
N ARG A 418 28.55 0.81 19.58
CA ARG A 418 29.69 1.48 18.94
C ARG A 418 30.40 0.48 18.04
N PHE A 419 30.74 0.91 16.82
CA PHE A 419 31.43 0.10 15.83
C PHE A 419 32.67 0.82 15.30
N TRP A 420 33.73 0.07 15.05
CA TRP A 420 34.94 0.59 14.41
C TRP A 420 35.71 -0.55 13.70
N PRO A 421 36.53 -0.23 12.68
CA PRO A 421 37.38 -1.22 12.03
C PRO A 421 38.46 -1.77 12.97
N LYS A 422 38.81 -3.06 12.83
CA LYS A 422 39.91 -3.69 13.58
C LYS A 422 41.22 -2.92 13.37
N GLY A 423 41.93 -2.68 14.47
CA GLY A 423 43.18 -1.91 14.48
C GLY A 423 42.99 -0.41 14.69
N VAL A 424 41.77 0.13 14.50
CA VAL A 424 41.40 1.45 15.00
C VAL A 424 41.16 1.33 16.51
N ARG A 425 41.68 2.30 17.29
CA ARG A 425 41.52 2.33 18.74
C ARG A 425 40.73 3.57 19.14
N PRO A 426 39.39 3.51 19.14
CA PRO A 426 38.57 4.65 19.55
C PRO A 426 38.84 4.99 21.01
N LYS A 427 38.90 6.28 21.32
CA LYS A 427 39.10 6.79 22.68
C LYS A 427 37.93 7.69 23.05
N TYR A 428 37.06 7.18 23.91
CA TYR A 428 35.92 7.90 24.48
C TYR A 428 36.18 8.20 25.96
N GLY A 429 35.56 9.25 26.51
CA GLY A 429 35.57 9.52 27.97
C GLY A 429 36.37 10.73 28.46
N GLN A 430 37.20 11.39 27.62
CA GLN A 430 37.84 12.66 28.01
C GLN A 430 37.72 13.73 26.91
N PRO A 431 36.91 14.78 27.09
CA PRO A 431 36.89 15.90 26.17
C PRO A 431 38.26 16.58 26.15
N ALA A 432 38.74 16.94 24.96
CA ALA A 432 40.01 17.66 24.82
C ALA A 432 40.01 18.90 25.72
N ALA A 433 41.14 19.20 26.38
CA ALA A 433 41.23 20.28 27.37
C ALA A 433 40.68 21.63 26.87
N ARG A 434 40.78 21.93 25.56
CA ARG A 434 40.21 23.13 24.94
C ARG A 434 38.69 23.28 25.11
N ARG A 435 37.95 22.17 25.24
CA ARG A 435 36.50 22.11 25.41
C ARG A 435 36.02 22.60 26.77
N SER A 436 36.92 22.78 27.74
CA SER A 436 36.63 23.44 29.02
C SER A 436 36.51 24.96 28.93
N LYS A 437 36.86 25.55 27.78
CA LYS A 437 36.83 27.01 27.54
C LYS A 437 35.86 27.33 26.40
N PRO A 438 35.20 28.51 26.44
CA PRO A 438 34.37 28.98 25.33
C PRO A 438 35.17 29.11 24.02
N ALA A 439 34.54 28.83 22.88
CA ALA A 439 35.16 28.91 21.55
C ALA A 439 35.72 30.31 21.22
N ALA A 440 35.17 31.37 21.83
CA ALA A 440 35.70 32.73 21.72
C ALA A 440 37.18 32.85 22.13
N GLY A 441 37.65 31.99 23.04
CA GLY A 441 39.04 31.95 23.50
C GLY A 441 39.98 31.12 22.61
N TRP A 442 39.48 30.45 21.57
CA TRP A 442 40.30 29.56 20.73
C TRP A 442 41.07 30.33 19.65
N ASN A 443 42.25 29.85 19.31
CA ASN A 443 43.05 30.41 18.22
C ASN A 443 42.52 29.95 16.84
N PHE A 444 43.09 30.50 15.77
CA PHE A 444 42.63 30.18 14.41
C PHE A 444 42.83 28.70 14.04
N LYS A 445 43.94 28.08 14.46
CA LYS A 445 44.24 26.68 14.19
C LYS A 445 43.21 25.76 14.85
N GLU A 446 42.91 26.00 16.12
CA GLU A 446 41.91 25.24 16.89
C GLU A 446 40.51 25.32 16.24
N LEU A 447 40.11 26.51 15.78
CA LEU A 447 38.83 26.66 15.06
C LEU A 447 38.84 25.94 13.72
N THR A 448 39.93 25.97 12.96
CA THR A 448 40.01 25.28 11.66
C THR A 448 40.05 23.76 11.80
N GLU A 449 40.64 23.23 12.88
CA GLU A 449 40.58 21.80 13.19
C GLU A 449 39.12 21.35 13.39
N ASP A 450 38.32 22.13 14.12
CA ASP A 450 36.90 21.85 14.32
C ASP A 450 36.04 22.10 13.09
N LEU A 451 36.39 23.11 12.29
CA LEU A 451 35.70 23.42 11.04
C LEU A 451 35.76 22.25 10.05
N GLY A 452 36.84 21.46 10.09
CA GLY A 452 37.01 20.24 9.29
C GLY A 452 36.66 18.94 10.02
N SER A 453 36.12 19.00 11.24
CA SER A 453 35.76 17.82 12.06
C SER A 453 34.66 17.00 11.40
N HIS A 454 34.55 15.70 11.68
CA HIS A 454 33.40 14.87 11.30
C HIS A 454 32.16 15.13 12.18
N LEU A 455 32.33 15.69 13.38
CA LEU A 455 31.20 15.98 14.28
C LEU A 455 30.44 17.25 13.86
N PRO A 456 29.13 17.16 13.58
CA PRO A 456 28.32 18.30 13.14
C PRO A 456 28.35 19.49 14.10
N SER A 457 28.15 19.26 15.40
CA SER A 457 28.09 20.32 16.40
C SER A 457 29.40 21.11 16.51
N TRP A 458 30.55 20.44 16.37
CA TRP A 458 31.86 21.11 16.38
C TRP A 458 32.08 21.97 15.15
N ARG A 459 31.75 21.47 13.94
CA ARG A 459 31.86 22.24 12.70
C ARG A 459 31.03 23.50 12.74
N VAL A 460 29.76 23.38 13.14
CA VAL A 460 28.81 24.49 13.20
C VAL A 460 29.28 25.54 14.20
N ASN A 461 29.69 25.14 15.40
CA ASN A 461 30.15 26.06 16.44
C ASN A 461 31.44 26.79 16.03
N ALA A 462 32.39 26.09 15.40
CA ALA A 462 33.61 26.71 14.90
C ALA A 462 33.33 27.71 13.78
N GLN A 463 32.44 27.37 12.84
CA GLN A 463 32.03 28.30 11.78
C GLN A 463 31.35 29.55 12.37
N GLN A 464 30.43 29.40 13.32
CA GLN A 464 29.77 30.53 13.98
C GLN A 464 30.78 31.48 14.64
N GLU A 465 31.78 30.94 15.34
CA GLU A 465 32.83 31.75 15.96
C GLU A 465 33.71 32.44 14.90
N LEU A 466 34.05 31.77 13.80
CA LEU A 466 34.78 32.40 12.69
C LEU A 466 33.98 33.54 12.04
N LEU A 467 32.67 33.35 11.87
CA LEU A 467 31.76 34.39 11.36
C LEU A 467 31.67 35.58 12.32
N ARG A 468 31.58 35.33 13.63
CA ARG A 468 31.59 36.37 14.67
C ARG A 468 32.86 37.22 14.64
N ARG A 469 34.02 36.63 14.28
CA ARG A 469 35.29 37.36 14.08
C ARG A 469 35.29 38.26 12.84
N GLY A 470 34.35 38.02 11.92
CA GLY A 470 34.09 38.88 10.77
C GLY A 470 35.26 39.01 9.80
N LYS A 471 35.36 40.18 9.15
CA LYS A 471 36.34 40.47 8.09
C LYS A 471 37.81 40.24 8.50
N LYS A 472 38.14 40.33 9.79
CA LYS A 472 39.51 40.14 10.31
C LYS A 472 40.09 38.76 10.01
N ILE A 473 39.25 37.75 9.77
CA ILE A 473 39.70 36.37 9.54
C ILE A 473 39.75 36.00 8.05
N GLN A 474 39.18 36.82 7.15
CA GLN A 474 39.10 36.51 5.72
C GLN A 474 40.47 36.24 5.08
N ALA A 475 41.47 37.07 5.37
CA ALA A 475 42.84 36.88 4.84
C ALA A 475 43.45 35.55 5.28
N LYS A 476 43.19 35.12 6.53
CA LYS A 476 43.67 33.83 7.05
C LYS A 476 42.94 32.65 6.40
N LEU A 477 41.63 32.75 6.18
CA LEU A 477 40.85 31.73 5.47
C LEU A 477 41.28 31.60 3.99
N ARG A 478 41.51 32.72 3.29
CA ARG A 478 42.06 32.70 1.92
C ARG A 478 43.47 32.10 1.90
N GLY A 479 44.31 32.46 2.89
CA GLY A 479 45.63 31.86 3.09
C GLY A 479 45.56 30.34 3.33
N LEU A 480 44.57 29.87 4.09
CA LEU A 480 44.33 28.43 4.31
C LEU A 480 43.99 27.70 3.00
N LEU A 481 43.14 28.27 2.15
CA LEU A 481 42.81 27.68 0.84
C LEU A 481 43.99 27.69 -0.14
N ALA A 482 44.87 28.69 -0.04
CA ALA A 482 46.10 28.76 -0.82
C ALA A 482 47.19 27.80 -0.32
N GLY A 483 47.18 27.44 0.97
CA GLY A 483 48.18 26.58 1.61
C GLY A 483 47.83 25.09 1.56
N GLY A 484 48.52 24.32 0.72
CA GLY A 484 48.61 22.85 0.82
C GLY A 484 47.35 22.04 0.50
N LYS A 485 47.38 20.73 0.83
CA LYS A 485 46.27 19.77 0.66
C LYS A 485 45.39 19.78 1.91
N LEU A 486 44.22 20.40 1.84
CA LEU A 486 43.19 20.35 2.87
C LEU A 486 42.37 19.07 2.76
N SER A 487 41.78 18.61 3.88
CA SER A 487 40.68 17.64 3.81
C SER A 487 39.50 18.28 3.07
N ARG A 488 38.67 17.44 2.41
CA ARG A 488 37.53 17.95 1.65
C ARG A 488 36.53 18.70 2.55
N ALA A 489 36.28 18.20 3.76
CA ALA A 489 35.42 18.88 4.74
C ALA A 489 35.94 20.27 5.07
N LEU A 490 37.21 20.39 5.47
CA LEU A 490 37.79 21.68 5.82
C LEU A 490 37.77 22.65 4.64
N GLU A 491 38.06 22.17 3.44
CA GLU A 491 37.98 22.97 2.22
C GLU A 491 36.55 23.49 1.99
N THR A 492 35.55 22.61 1.98
CA THR A 492 34.14 22.96 1.80
C THR A 492 33.68 24.01 2.80
N TRP A 493 33.89 23.75 4.09
CA TRP A 493 33.46 24.65 5.15
C TRP A 493 34.24 25.98 5.15
N THR A 494 35.51 25.99 4.73
CA THR A 494 36.28 27.23 4.58
C THR A 494 35.74 28.09 3.44
N VAL A 495 35.41 27.51 2.28
CA VAL A 495 34.81 28.23 1.15
C VAL A 495 33.46 28.83 1.56
N TRP A 496 32.60 28.07 2.23
CA TRP A 496 31.32 28.58 2.73
C TRP A 496 31.48 29.65 3.81
N THR A 497 32.46 29.51 4.71
CA THR A 497 32.74 30.54 5.72
C THR A 497 33.17 31.86 5.06
N LEU A 498 34.01 31.80 4.01
CA LEU A 498 34.35 32.97 3.22
C LEU A 498 33.13 33.57 2.51
N GLY A 499 32.32 32.72 1.86
CA GLY A 499 31.10 33.14 1.18
C GLY A 499 30.12 33.86 2.09
N ARG A 500 29.94 33.36 3.31
CA ARG A 500 29.06 33.99 4.32
C ARG A 500 29.64 35.28 4.92
N LEU A 501 30.95 35.49 4.83
CA LEU A 501 31.60 36.77 5.20
C LEU A 501 31.59 37.79 4.06
N ASP A 502 31.28 37.37 2.83
CA ASP A 502 31.42 38.16 1.61
C ASP A 502 30.13 38.13 0.78
N PRO A 503 29.19 39.07 1.02
CA PRO A 503 27.87 39.07 0.39
C PRO A 503 27.91 39.40 -1.12
N GLU A 504 29.06 39.84 -1.66
CA GLU A 504 29.21 40.12 -3.10
C GLU A 504 29.51 38.86 -3.94
N GLY A 505 29.52 37.69 -3.29
CA GLY A 505 29.82 36.41 -3.92
C GLY A 505 31.30 36.07 -3.84
N THR A 506 31.61 34.79 -3.59
CA THR A 506 32.98 34.29 -3.51
C THR A 506 33.24 33.29 -4.63
N TRP A 507 34.32 33.52 -5.39
CA TRP A 507 34.90 32.52 -6.29
C TRP A 507 36.26 32.06 -5.75
N VAL A 508 36.44 30.74 -5.72
CA VAL A 508 37.71 30.10 -5.36
C VAL A 508 38.11 29.14 -6.47
N ASP A 509 39.18 29.49 -7.18
CA ASP A 509 39.79 28.63 -8.19
C ASP A 509 40.42 27.36 -7.58
N GLY A 510 40.63 26.36 -8.44
CA GLY A 510 41.36 25.13 -8.09
C GLY A 510 40.59 23.87 -8.47
N ASN A 511 40.51 22.93 -7.55
CA ASN A 511 39.88 21.63 -7.79
C ASN A 511 38.36 21.76 -8.00
N LEU A 512 37.74 20.65 -8.41
CA LEU A 512 36.30 20.59 -8.66
C LEU A 512 35.44 21.01 -7.47
N ASN A 513 35.80 20.60 -6.25
CA ASN A 513 35.02 20.90 -5.06
C ASN A 513 34.94 22.42 -4.80
N ARG A 514 36.08 23.13 -4.87
CA ARG A 514 36.12 24.59 -4.69
C ARG A 514 35.23 25.33 -5.69
N ARG A 515 35.26 24.89 -6.95
CA ARG A 515 34.44 25.47 -8.03
C ARG A 515 32.95 25.21 -7.81
N ILE A 516 32.57 23.99 -7.41
CA ILE A 516 31.18 23.66 -7.03
C ILE A 516 30.71 24.49 -5.83
N GLN A 517 31.47 24.54 -4.74
CA GLN A 517 31.08 25.33 -3.57
C GLN A 517 31.01 26.83 -3.89
N SER A 518 31.86 27.35 -4.78
CA SER A 518 31.80 28.74 -5.23
C SER A 518 30.50 29.06 -5.97
N LEU A 519 29.97 28.14 -6.78
CA LEU A 519 28.67 28.29 -7.44
C LEU A 519 27.53 28.28 -6.41
N ARG A 520 27.57 27.38 -5.43
CA ARG A 520 26.56 27.31 -4.36
C ARG A 520 26.59 28.53 -3.43
N VAL A 521 27.77 29.07 -3.14
CA VAL A 521 27.91 30.34 -2.39
C VAL A 521 27.29 31.51 -3.15
N GLN A 522 27.50 31.61 -4.46
CA GLN A 522 26.85 32.63 -5.29
C GLN A 522 25.33 32.49 -5.31
N ALA A 523 24.82 31.25 -5.30
CA ALA A 523 23.40 30.96 -5.16
C ALA A 523 22.84 31.52 -3.83
N LEU A 524 23.53 31.27 -2.71
CA LEU A 524 23.16 31.82 -1.40
C LEU A 524 23.21 33.34 -1.37
N ALA A 525 24.24 33.95 -1.97
CA ALA A 525 24.41 35.39 -2.04
C ALA A 525 23.45 36.09 -3.03
N ALA A 526 22.69 35.31 -3.82
CA ALA A 526 21.90 35.79 -4.95
C ALA A 526 22.70 36.71 -5.90
N LYS A 527 24.01 36.43 -6.06
CA LYS A 527 24.96 37.27 -6.78
C LYS A 527 25.84 36.41 -7.67
N LEU A 528 25.58 36.47 -8.99
CA LEU A 528 26.32 35.70 -9.97
C LEU A 528 27.57 36.46 -10.47
N LEU A 529 28.68 35.75 -10.52
CA LEU A 529 29.95 36.17 -11.11
C LEU A 529 30.08 35.64 -12.55
N PRO A 530 30.91 36.25 -13.40
CA PRO A 530 31.10 35.83 -14.80
C PRO A 530 31.43 34.33 -14.96
N GLN A 531 32.14 33.75 -13.98
CA GLN A 531 32.51 32.35 -13.93
C GLN A 531 31.31 31.40 -13.94
N THR A 532 30.14 31.85 -13.45
CA THR A 532 28.91 31.05 -13.51
C THR A 532 28.46 30.81 -14.95
N ARG A 533 28.55 31.82 -15.83
CA ARG A 533 28.25 31.65 -17.26
C ARG A 533 29.27 30.76 -17.95
N VAL A 534 30.54 30.85 -17.56
CA VAL A 534 31.60 29.95 -18.05
C VAL A 534 31.31 28.50 -17.65
N ALA A 535 30.85 28.28 -16.41
CA ALA A 535 30.56 26.95 -15.88
C ALA A 535 29.41 26.24 -16.63
N LEU A 536 28.48 26.96 -17.25
CA LEU A 536 27.44 26.37 -18.12
C LEU A 536 28.02 25.62 -19.34
N LYS A 537 29.25 25.92 -19.73
CA LYS A 537 29.94 25.32 -20.89
C LYS A 537 31.07 24.36 -20.48
N ASP A 538 31.25 24.11 -19.18
CA ASP A 538 32.32 23.26 -18.67
C ASP A 538 32.09 21.78 -19.06
N PRO A 539 33.12 21.00 -19.42
CA PRO A 539 32.96 19.57 -19.72
C PRO A 539 32.44 18.72 -18.55
N GLU A 540 32.67 19.14 -17.30
CA GLU A 540 32.18 18.44 -16.10
C GLU A 540 30.69 18.72 -15.84
N PRO A 541 29.80 17.71 -15.95
CA PRO A 541 28.36 17.91 -15.80
C PRO A 541 27.95 18.46 -14.43
N ARG A 542 28.68 18.12 -13.36
CA ARG A 542 28.37 18.64 -12.01
C ARG A 542 28.55 20.16 -11.92
N LEU A 543 29.51 20.74 -12.63
CA LEU A 543 29.67 22.20 -12.69
C LEU A 543 28.55 22.86 -13.49
N ARG A 544 28.13 22.22 -14.59
CA ARG A 544 26.98 22.71 -15.37
C ARG A 544 25.69 22.67 -14.53
N LEU A 545 25.44 21.57 -13.81
CA LEU A 545 24.30 21.45 -12.89
C LEU A 545 24.29 22.59 -11.87
N GLU A 546 25.38 22.77 -11.13
CA GLU A 546 25.47 23.78 -10.07
C GLU A 546 25.38 25.21 -10.60
N ALA A 547 25.87 25.46 -11.82
CA ALA A 547 25.71 26.75 -12.48
C ALA A 547 24.24 27.05 -12.79
N VAL A 548 23.49 26.06 -13.31
CA VAL A 548 22.05 26.19 -13.56
C VAL A 548 21.29 26.41 -12.25
N LEU A 549 21.62 25.66 -11.19
CA LEU A 549 20.99 25.81 -9.88
C LEU A 549 21.30 27.16 -9.23
N ALA A 550 22.52 27.68 -9.39
CA ALA A 550 22.89 29.00 -8.91
C ALA A 550 22.11 30.11 -9.64
N ILE A 551 21.99 30.03 -10.97
CA ILE A 551 21.20 30.97 -11.77
C ILE A 551 19.73 30.95 -11.35
N ARG A 552 19.18 29.76 -11.15
CA ARG A 552 17.78 29.57 -10.72
C ARG A 552 17.53 30.17 -9.34
N GLN A 553 18.38 29.86 -8.36
CA GLN A 553 18.23 30.35 -6.97
C GLN A 553 18.45 31.85 -6.85
N ALA A 554 19.37 32.42 -7.64
CA ALA A 554 19.59 33.88 -7.69
C ALA A 554 18.45 34.65 -8.39
N GLY A 555 17.48 33.96 -9.01
CA GLY A 555 16.40 34.60 -9.75
C GLY A 555 16.83 35.27 -11.06
N GLN A 556 18.02 34.94 -11.59
CA GLN A 556 18.64 35.60 -12.75
C GLN A 556 18.54 34.78 -14.04
N VAL A 557 17.53 33.92 -14.16
CA VAL A 557 17.33 33.07 -15.35
C VAL A 557 17.13 33.90 -16.61
N ALA A 558 16.40 35.01 -16.54
CA ALA A 558 16.19 35.90 -17.68
C ALA A 558 17.51 36.51 -18.19
N ASP A 559 18.42 36.89 -17.29
CA ASP A 559 19.74 37.44 -17.63
C ASP A 559 20.63 36.41 -18.33
N CYS A 560 20.45 35.12 -18.03
CA CYS A 560 21.20 33.99 -18.58
C CYS A 560 20.40 33.19 -19.62
N ARG A 561 19.33 33.80 -20.16
CA ARG A 561 18.39 33.15 -21.08
C ARG A 561 19.10 32.51 -22.27
N THR A 562 19.95 33.25 -22.96
CA THR A 562 20.62 32.77 -24.18
C THR A 562 21.47 31.54 -23.89
N GLU A 563 22.28 31.60 -22.84
CA GLU A 563 23.16 30.51 -22.42
C GLU A 563 22.39 29.27 -21.96
N LEU A 564 21.27 29.46 -21.26
CA LEU A 564 20.40 28.34 -20.85
C LEU A 564 19.69 27.68 -22.04
N LEU A 565 19.29 28.45 -23.06
CA LEU A 565 18.73 27.91 -24.30
C LEU A 565 19.79 27.18 -25.13
N GLU A 566 21.02 27.70 -25.19
CA GLU A 566 22.17 27.02 -25.79
C GLU A 566 22.44 25.68 -25.08
N LEU A 567 22.45 25.68 -23.74
CA LEU A 567 22.65 24.47 -22.96
C LEU A 567 21.51 23.46 -23.19
N ALA A 568 20.24 23.90 -23.16
CA ALA A 568 19.09 23.06 -23.46
C ALA A 568 19.16 22.43 -24.85
N ALA A 569 19.76 23.13 -25.83
CA ALA A 569 19.87 22.63 -27.19
C ALA A 569 20.82 21.44 -27.34
N GLY A 570 21.87 21.35 -26.51
CA GLY A 570 22.96 20.38 -26.68
C GLY A 570 23.21 19.44 -25.48
N GLU A 571 22.61 19.68 -24.32
CA GLU A 571 22.88 18.90 -23.11
C GLU A 571 22.40 17.45 -23.23
N ARG A 572 23.29 16.53 -22.82
CA ARG A 572 23.06 15.08 -22.85
C ARG A 572 22.99 14.48 -21.45
N ASP A 573 23.59 15.12 -20.46
CA ASP A 573 23.43 14.75 -19.07
C ASP A 573 21.99 14.99 -18.63
N ARG A 574 21.33 13.91 -18.21
CA ARG A 574 19.91 13.95 -17.90
C ARG A 574 19.60 14.80 -16.67
N LEU A 575 20.49 14.88 -15.69
CA LEU A 575 20.26 15.65 -14.48
C LEU A 575 20.50 17.15 -14.71
N VAL A 576 21.53 17.49 -15.49
CA VAL A 576 21.74 18.87 -15.95
C VAL A 576 20.56 19.33 -16.78
N TYR A 577 20.12 18.51 -17.76
CA TYR A 577 18.97 18.84 -18.59
C TYR A 577 17.69 19.00 -17.76
N TYR A 578 17.50 18.19 -16.71
CA TYR A 578 16.42 18.34 -15.75
C TYR A 578 16.43 19.73 -15.09
N ALA A 579 17.57 20.13 -14.57
CA ALA A 579 17.72 21.44 -13.93
C ALA A 579 17.49 22.59 -14.91
N VAL A 580 17.93 22.45 -16.17
CA VAL A 580 17.78 23.49 -17.21
C VAL A 580 16.30 23.74 -17.53
N TRP A 581 15.51 22.70 -17.80
CA TRP A 581 14.09 22.92 -18.09
C TRP A 581 13.35 23.48 -16.87
N GLY A 582 13.73 23.05 -15.66
CA GLY A 582 13.20 23.57 -14.41
C GLY A 582 13.51 25.06 -14.21
N ALA A 583 14.72 25.50 -14.55
CA ALA A 583 15.12 26.90 -14.54
C ALA A 583 14.32 27.72 -15.57
N LEU A 584 14.22 27.25 -16.82
CA LEU A 584 13.46 27.91 -17.88
C LEU A 584 11.96 28.03 -17.54
N ARG A 585 11.38 27.03 -16.86
CA ARG A 585 9.99 27.06 -16.38
C ARG A 585 9.74 28.25 -15.46
N VAL A 586 10.59 28.44 -14.44
CA VAL A 586 10.39 29.49 -13.43
C VAL A 586 10.85 30.87 -13.90
N GLY A 587 11.82 30.93 -14.81
CA GLY A 587 12.48 32.17 -15.19
C GLY A 587 12.00 32.83 -16.48
N LEU A 588 11.28 32.10 -17.36
CA LEU A 588 10.76 32.66 -18.60
C LEU A 588 9.24 32.88 -18.58
N PRO A 589 8.74 34.01 -19.11
CA PRO A 589 7.30 34.24 -19.26
C PRO A 589 6.60 33.14 -20.06
N VAL A 590 5.34 32.86 -19.69
CA VAL A 590 4.52 31.80 -20.31
C VAL A 590 4.42 31.95 -21.83
N GLU A 591 4.16 33.15 -22.33
CA GLU A 591 4.00 33.39 -23.77
C GLU A 591 5.31 33.18 -24.53
N GLU A 592 6.43 33.51 -23.90
CA GLU A 592 7.74 33.26 -24.48
C GLU A 592 8.03 31.75 -24.58
N ARG A 593 7.75 31.00 -23.51
CA ARG A 593 7.86 29.52 -23.52
C ARG A 593 6.98 28.90 -24.60
N LYS A 594 5.76 29.41 -24.81
CA LYS A 594 4.87 28.96 -25.89
C LYS A 594 5.44 29.27 -27.28
N GLY A 595 6.10 30.41 -27.47
CA GLY A 595 6.78 30.77 -28.72
C GLY A 595 7.96 29.83 -29.02
N LEU A 596 8.72 29.45 -28.00
CA LEU A 596 9.87 28.54 -28.12
C LEU A 596 9.50 27.09 -28.49
N LEU A 597 8.21 26.71 -28.47
CA LEU A 597 7.76 25.43 -29.04
C LEU A 597 8.00 25.33 -30.56
N GLY A 598 8.21 26.45 -31.27
CA GLY A 598 8.59 26.47 -32.68
C GLY A 598 10.10 26.51 -32.93
N HIS A 599 10.94 26.40 -31.89
CA HIS A 599 12.39 26.54 -32.03
C HIS A 599 13.02 25.41 -32.86
N ALA A 600 14.08 25.70 -33.61
CA ALA A 600 14.74 24.71 -34.48
C ALA A 600 15.36 23.52 -33.71
N SER A 601 15.95 23.78 -32.54
CA SER A 601 16.50 22.73 -31.68
C SER A 601 15.40 21.97 -30.92
N ALA A 602 15.42 20.65 -31.04
CA ALA A 602 14.53 19.75 -30.31
C ALA A 602 14.70 19.81 -28.78
N GLY A 603 15.95 19.98 -28.29
CA GLY A 603 16.22 20.12 -26.86
C GLY A 603 15.53 21.35 -26.26
N VAL A 604 15.55 22.49 -26.97
CA VAL A 604 14.83 23.68 -26.53
C VAL A 604 13.32 23.45 -26.52
N ARG A 605 12.75 22.89 -27.59
CA ARG A 605 11.30 22.57 -27.67
C ARG A 605 10.87 21.67 -26.53
N ARG A 606 11.64 20.62 -26.24
CA ARG A 606 11.36 19.65 -25.18
C ARG A 606 11.46 20.27 -23.79
N ALA A 607 12.45 21.14 -23.54
CA ALA A 607 12.60 21.81 -22.25
C ALA A 607 11.40 22.73 -21.95
N VAL A 608 10.99 23.57 -22.91
CA VAL A 608 9.82 24.43 -22.70
C VAL A 608 8.51 23.64 -22.69
N LEU A 609 8.41 22.54 -23.44
CA LEU A 609 7.29 21.61 -23.36
C LEU A 609 7.15 21.05 -21.94
N LEU A 610 8.22 20.51 -21.34
CA LEU A 610 8.21 20.02 -19.95
C LEU A 610 7.70 21.09 -18.98
N GLY A 611 8.24 22.30 -19.04
CA GLY A 611 7.81 23.40 -18.18
C GLY A 611 6.33 23.79 -18.36
N LEU A 612 5.83 23.78 -19.60
CA LEU A 612 4.42 24.07 -19.91
C LEU A 612 3.48 22.92 -19.52
N LEU A 613 3.94 21.67 -19.60
CA LEU A 613 3.18 20.50 -19.11
C LEU A 613 3.05 20.52 -17.60
N GLU A 614 4.13 20.88 -16.93
CA GLU A 614 4.23 20.97 -15.48
C GLU A 614 3.31 22.05 -14.89
N ASP A 615 3.16 23.18 -15.58
CA ASP A 615 2.20 24.24 -15.21
C ASP A 615 0.78 23.99 -15.76
N ASP A 616 0.58 22.91 -16.52
CA ASP A 616 -0.67 22.57 -17.22
C ASP A 616 -1.21 23.66 -18.18
N LEU A 617 -0.32 24.31 -18.93
CA LEU A 617 -0.63 25.50 -19.74
C LEU A 617 -0.85 25.23 -21.25
N LEU A 618 -0.98 23.97 -21.68
CA LEU A 618 -1.11 23.60 -23.10
C LEU A 618 -2.46 22.95 -23.45
N PRO A 619 -3.20 23.48 -24.45
CA PRO A 619 -4.45 22.88 -24.91
C PRO A 619 -4.19 21.62 -25.77
N ALA A 620 -5.19 20.73 -25.80
CA ALA A 620 -5.11 19.44 -26.50
C ALA A 620 -4.74 19.58 -27.99
N GLY A 621 -5.21 20.62 -28.69
CA GLY A 621 -4.87 20.85 -30.10
C GLY A 621 -3.37 21.11 -30.33
N ARG A 622 -2.73 21.87 -29.45
CA ARG A 622 -1.27 22.12 -29.51
C ARG A 622 -0.48 20.86 -29.16
N LEU A 623 -0.94 20.10 -28.16
CA LEU A 623 -0.35 18.81 -27.82
C LEU A 623 -0.44 17.81 -28.98
N LYS A 624 -1.57 17.77 -29.70
CA LYS A 624 -1.77 16.91 -30.88
C LYS A 624 -0.78 17.24 -32.00
N ALA A 625 -0.50 18.51 -32.23
CA ALA A 625 0.53 18.92 -33.18
C ALA A 625 1.93 18.46 -32.73
N LEU A 626 2.27 18.64 -31.45
CA LEU A 626 3.56 18.21 -30.89
C LEU A 626 3.72 16.70 -30.79
N ALA A 627 2.63 15.93 -30.74
CA ALA A 627 2.68 14.47 -30.84
C ALA A 627 3.19 13.98 -32.20
N SER A 628 3.26 14.87 -33.20
CA SER A 628 3.89 14.64 -34.50
C SER A 628 5.22 15.39 -34.65
N ASP A 629 5.86 15.82 -33.55
CA ASP A 629 7.18 16.45 -33.59
C ASP A 629 8.21 15.49 -34.22
N SER A 630 9.10 16.04 -35.04
CA SER A 630 10.23 15.32 -35.64
C SER A 630 11.16 14.63 -34.62
N ASP A 631 11.23 15.15 -33.39
CA ASP A 631 12.00 14.56 -32.29
C ASP A 631 11.14 13.56 -31.51
N ALA A 632 11.49 12.27 -31.61
CA ALA A 632 10.72 11.18 -31.01
C ALA A 632 10.52 11.33 -29.47
N PRO A 633 11.52 11.75 -28.66
CA PRO A 633 11.30 12.03 -27.25
C PRO A 633 10.25 13.13 -26.98
N THR A 634 10.29 14.22 -27.76
CA THR A 634 9.31 15.31 -27.67
C THR A 634 7.91 14.84 -28.05
N ALA A 635 7.80 14.10 -29.16
CA ALA A 635 6.54 13.51 -29.62
C ALA A 635 5.97 12.50 -28.61
N LYS A 636 6.83 11.65 -28.01
CA LYS A 636 6.45 10.70 -26.96
C LYS A 636 5.91 11.42 -25.71
N LEU A 637 6.55 12.51 -25.31
CA LEU A 637 6.11 13.31 -24.16
C LEU A 637 4.74 13.95 -24.40
N ALA A 638 4.54 14.57 -25.56
CA ALA A 638 3.26 15.13 -25.96
C ALA A 638 2.17 14.05 -26.07
N SER A 639 2.49 12.91 -26.68
CA SER A 639 1.59 11.76 -26.82
C SER A 639 1.18 11.18 -25.46
N ARG A 640 2.14 11.04 -24.53
CA ARG A 640 1.86 10.58 -23.16
C ARG A 640 0.89 11.53 -22.46
N ARG A 641 1.10 12.84 -22.58
CA ARG A 641 0.19 13.84 -22.00
C ARG A 641 -1.20 13.83 -22.65
N LEU A 642 -1.30 13.59 -23.98
CA LEU A 642 -2.57 13.44 -24.70
C LEU A 642 -3.36 12.21 -24.25
N GLY A 643 -2.66 11.14 -23.86
CA GLY A 643 -3.26 9.95 -23.24
C GLY A 643 -3.90 10.22 -21.87
N GLY A 644 -3.76 11.44 -21.33
CA GLY A 644 -4.29 11.86 -20.04
C GLY A 644 -3.18 12.38 -19.12
N LYS A 645 -3.57 13.00 -18.01
CA LYS A 645 -2.66 13.10 -16.86
C LYS A 645 -2.63 11.73 -16.19
N ALA A 646 -1.50 11.32 -15.63
CA ALA A 646 -1.53 10.26 -14.62
C ALA A 646 -2.56 10.66 -13.56
N SER A 647 -3.66 9.92 -13.46
CA SER A 647 -4.65 10.16 -12.43
C SER A 647 -4.12 9.55 -11.14
N TYR A 648 -3.48 10.37 -10.32
CA TYR A 648 -3.36 10.05 -8.91
C TYR A 648 -4.78 9.84 -8.36
N GLN A 649 -5.10 8.64 -7.87
CA GLN A 649 -6.28 8.49 -7.03
C GLN A 649 -5.98 9.20 -5.72
N GLN A 650 -6.53 10.40 -5.56
CA GLN A 650 -6.51 11.09 -4.28
C GLN A 650 -7.27 10.23 -3.26
N ARG A 651 -6.51 9.52 -2.43
CA ARG A 651 -7.03 8.97 -1.18
C ARG A 651 -6.94 10.10 -0.18
N GLY A 652 -8.10 10.59 0.23
CA GLY A 652 -8.23 11.93 0.79
C GLY A 652 -8.95 12.81 -0.21
N ARG A 653 -9.94 13.56 0.27
CA ARG A 653 -10.97 14.15 -0.57
C ARG A 653 -10.46 15.50 -1.14
N PRO A 654 -10.43 15.72 -2.47
CA PRO A 654 -10.25 17.05 -3.03
C PRO A 654 -11.49 17.91 -2.84
N LEU A 655 -11.20 19.20 -2.90
CA LEU A 655 -12.13 20.29 -2.84
C LEU A 655 -12.42 20.78 -4.25
N HIS A 656 -13.71 20.93 -4.56
CA HIS A 656 -14.32 21.33 -5.83
C HIS A 656 -14.87 20.17 -6.69
N ALA A 657 -16.15 20.34 -7.04
CA ALA A 657 -17.03 19.36 -7.65
C ALA A 657 -17.15 19.56 -9.17
N SER A 658 -17.36 18.48 -9.90
CA SER A 658 -18.33 18.46 -11.02
C SER A 658 -18.98 17.08 -11.10
N VAL A 659 -20.30 17.06 -11.21
CA VAL A 659 -21.16 15.88 -11.17
C VAL A 659 -21.26 15.29 -12.57
N ALA A 660 -20.77 14.06 -12.77
CA ALA A 660 -21.18 13.21 -13.89
C ALA A 660 -21.99 12.03 -13.34
N ALA A 661 -23.14 11.77 -13.96
CA ALA A 661 -24.13 10.79 -13.52
C ALA A 661 -23.56 9.36 -13.51
N ARG A 662 -23.81 8.63 -12.41
CA ARG A 662 -23.53 7.20 -12.28
C ARG A 662 -24.54 6.36 -13.08
N PRO A 663 -24.15 5.19 -13.65
CA PRO A 663 -25.10 4.24 -14.23
C PRO A 663 -26.03 3.67 -13.15
N ALA A 664 -27.31 3.45 -13.48
CA ALA A 664 -28.31 2.88 -12.58
C ALA A 664 -28.02 1.39 -12.30
N LEU A 665 -28.07 1.00 -11.03
CA LEU A 665 -27.99 -0.39 -10.56
C LEU A 665 -29.27 -1.19 -10.95
N PRO A 666 -29.20 -2.51 -11.14
CA PRO A 666 -30.36 -3.36 -11.47
C PRO A 666 -31.41 -3.43 -10.32
N PRO A 667 -32.68 -3.77 -10.63
CA PRO A 667 -33.77 -3.86 -9.65
C PRO A 667 -33.41 -4.78 -8.49
N ALA A 668 -33.47 -4.25 -7.27
CA ALA A 668 -33.01 -4.95 -6.09
C ALA A 668 -34.02 -5.99 -5.54
N ALA A 669 -35.29 -5.95 -5.99
CA ALA A 669 -36.33 -6.96 -5.69
C ALA A 669 -37.24 -7.18 -6.92
N VAL A 670 -37.42 -8.44 -7.35
CA VAL A 670 -38.36 -8.81 -8.42
C VAL A 670 -39.70 -9.16 -7.76
N PRO A 671 -40.75 -8.33 -7.87
CA PRO A 671 -41.96 -8.45 -7.05
C PRO A 671 -42.94 -9.54 -7.52
N LEU A 672 -42.60 -10.25 -8.60
CA LEU A 672 -43.50 -11.22 -9.24
C LEU A 672 -42.78 -12.45 -9.77
N THR A 673 -43.56 -13.50 -10.03
CA THR A 673 -43.14 -14.71 -10.74
C THR A 673 -44.18 -15.11 -11.77
N GLN A 674 -43.88 -16.11 -12.60
CA GLN A 674 -44.82 -16.71 -13.55
C GLN A 674 -45.45 -15.69 -14.52
N LEU A 675 -44.66 -14.72 -15.01
CA LEU A 675 -45.08 -13.76 -16.03
C LEU A 675 -45.37 -14.47 -17.35
N LYS A 676 -46.62 -14.37 -17.84
CA LYS A 676 -47.08 -15.04 -19.06
C LYS A 676 -48.00 -14.13 -19.87
N ALA A 677 -47.63 -13.91 -21.13
CA ALA A 677 -48.50 -13.31 -22.14
C ALA A 677 -49.43 -14.38 -22.73
N ALA A 678 -50.61 -13.97 -23.21
CA ALA A 678 -51.52 -14.85 -23.94
C ALA A 678 -51.04 -15.13 -25.37
N SER A 679 -50.24 -14.22 -25.93
CA SER A 679 -49.57 -14.35 -27.23
C SER A 679 -48.23 -15.10 -27.07
N PRO A 680 -47.60 -15.55 -28.18
CA PRO A 680 -46.24 -16.08 -28.14
C PRO A 680 -45.17 -14.98 -27.96
N ASN A 681 -45.55 -13.70 -27.89
CA ASN A 681 -44.60 -12.60 -27.77
C ASN A 681 -44.00 -12.51 -26.37
N SER A 682 -42.71 -12.16 -26.30
CA SER A 682 -41.99 -12.12 -25.03
C SER A 682 -42.31 -10.85 -24.24
N TYR A 683 -42.73 -11.00 -22.99
CA TYR A 683 -42.81 -9.90 -22.02
C TYR A 683 -41.61 -9.97 -21.08
N ARG A 684 -41.06 -8.82 -20.68
CA ARG A 684 -39.88 -8.79 -19.80
C ARG A 684 -39.98 -7.70 -18.75
N LEU A 685 -39.25 -7.88 -17.66
CA LEU A 685 -39.16 -6.90 -16.58
C LEU A 685 -38.05 -5.90 -16.85
N ALA A 686 -38.31 -4.64 -16.52
CA ALA A 686 -37.34 -3.55 -16.56
C ALA A 686 -37.58 -2.57 -15.40
N ILE A 687 -36.63 -1.65 -15.19
CA ILE A 687 -36.81 -0.50 -14.30
C ILE A 687 -37.34 0.67 -15.12
N LEU A 688 -38.40 1.30 -14.61
CA LEU A 688 -39.00 2.44 -15.25
C LEU A 688 -38.11 3.67 -15.07
N ALA A 689 -37.46 4.11 -16.14
CA ALA A 689 -36.61 5.30 -16.15
C ALA A 689 -36.64 5.94 -17.54
N GLU A 690 -36.27 7.21 -17.62
CA GLU A 690 -36.13 7.89 -18.90
C GLU A 690 -35.03 7.20 -19.74
N GLY A 691 -35.29 7.06 -21.03
CA GLY A 691 -34.40 6.43 -22.00
C GLY A 691 -34.55 4.91 -22.15
N VAL A 692 -35.27 4.21 -21.25
CA VAL A 692 -35.53 2.76 -21.37
C VAL A 692 -36.57 2.48 -22.45
N ASN A 693 -36.52 1.30 -23.07
CA ASN A 693 -37.54 0.93 -24.06
C ASN A 693 -38.92 0.82 -23.38
N ALA A 694 -39.96 1.34 -24.01
CA ALA A 694 -41.34 1.20 -23.53
C ALA A 694 -41.81 -0.26 -23.69
N TYR A 695 -41.48 -0.89 -24.82
CA TYR A 695 -41.95 -2.22 -25.19
C TYR A 695 -40.81 -3.24 -25.33
N SER A 696 -41.15 -4.52 -25.31
CA SER A 696 -40.17 -5.60 -25.42
C SER A 696 -39.67 -5.84 -26.85
N ASP A 697 -40.49 -5.52 -27.85
CA ASP A 697 -40.36 -5.85 -29.29
C ASP A 697 -40.27 -4.61 -30.21
N ARG A 698 -40.23 -3.41 -29.64
CA ARG A 698 -40.05 -2.13 -30.34
C ARG A 698 -38.96 -1.29 -29.68
N GLN A 699 -38.38 -0.38 -30.46
CA GLN A 699 -37.31 0.53 -30.01
C GLN A 699 -37.82 1.87 -29.46
N TYR A 700 -39.14 1.98 -29.24
CA TYR A 700 -39.71 3.17 -28.62
C TYR A 700 -39.20 3.34 -27.20
N ARG A 701 -38.85 4.58 -26.83
CA ARG A 701 -38.23 4.90 -25.53
C ARG A 701 -39.15 5.72 -24.66
N VAL A 702 -39.07 5.52 -23.37
CA VAL A 702 -39.70 6.39 -22.36
C VAL A 702 -38.94 7.71 -22.33
N THR A 703 -39.62 8.82 -22.54
CA THR A 703 -39.01 10.17 -22.61
C THR A 703 -39.24 10.97 -21.33
N HIS A 704 -40.31 10.68 -20.60
CA HIS A 704 -40.60 11.28 -19.29
C HIS A 704 -41.32 10.27 -18.39
N VAL A 705 -40.94 10.23 -17.11
CA VAL A 705 -41.60 9.40 -16.09
C VAL A 705 -42.03 10.29 -14.92
N PRO A 706 -43.30 10.21 -14.46
CA PRO A 706 -43.71 10.86 -13.22
C PRO A 706 -42.83 10.46 -12.05
N ASP A 707 -42.44 11.40 -11.21
CA ASP A 707 -41.52 11.16 -10.09
C ASP A 707 -42.05 10.08 -9.13
N GLU A 708 -43.37 9.96 -9.01
CA GLU A 708 -44.04 8.94 -8.22
C GLU A 708 -43.77 7.52 -8.72
N LEU A 709 -43.54 7.32 -10.02
CA LEU A 709 -43.38 5.99 -10.65
C LEU A 709 -41.94 5.73 -11.12
N LYS A 710 -41.10 6.77 -11.15
CA LYS A 710 -39.70 6.69 -11.57
C LYS A 710 -38.96 5.69 -10.69
N GLY A 711 -38.33 4.69 -11.30
CA GLY A 711 -37.54 3.64 -10.64
C GLY A 711 -38.34 2.42 -10.16
N GLU A 712 -39.63 2.32 -10.48
CA GLU A 712 -40.45 1.13 -10.21
C GLU A 712 -40.12 -0.01 -11.19
N THR A 713 -40.43 -1.24 -10.79
CA THR A 713 -40.39 -2.37 -11.73
C THR A 713 -41.59 -2.25 -12.67
N PHE A 714 -41.36 -2.37 -13.97
CA PHE A 714 -42.44 -2.46 -14.94
C PHE A 714 -42.24 -3.61 -15.91
N ILE A 715 -43.35 -4.13 -16.41
CA ILE A 715 -43.42 -5.13 -17.45
C ILE A 715 -43.43 -4.39 -18.79
N GLN A 716 -42.36 -4.57 -19.56
CA GLN A 716 -42.32 -4.23 -20.97
C GLN A 716 -43.18 -5.24 -21.70
N THR A 717 -44.40 -4.83 -22.04
CA THR A 717 -45.31 -5.60 -22.88
C THR A 717 -44.81 -5.56 -24.34
N ALA A 718 -45.29 -6.48 -25.16
CA ALA A 718 -45.05 -6.42 -26.60
C ALA A 718 -46.00 -5.39 -27.21
N CYS A 719 -45.47 -4.41 -27.94
CA CYS A 719 -46.27 -3.45 -28.69
C CYS A 719 -47.12 -4.14 -29.76
N SER A 720 -46.65 -5.26 -30.32
CA SER A 720 -47.38 -6.04 -31.31
C SER A 720 -48.67 -6.68 -30.76
N ASP A 721 -48.84 -6.72 -29.43
CA ASP A 721 -50.06 -7.20 -28.77
C ASP A 721 -51.11 -6.10 -28.55
N ALA A 722 -50.90 -4.89 -29.07
CA ALA A 722 -51.80 -3.74 -28.87
C ALA A 722 -53.23 -3.97 -29.41
N GLU A 723 -53.36 -4.75 -30.48
CA GLU A 723 -54.63 -5.04 -31.17
C GLU A 723 -55.39 -6.24 -30.60
N LEU A 724 -54.90 -6.87 -29.50
CA LEU A 724 -55.64 -7.95 -28.86
C LEU A 724 -56.99 -7.44 -28.32
N THR A 725 -58.06 -8.22 -28.54
CA THR A 725 -59.43 -7.93 -28.11
C THR A 725 -60.00 -9.06 -27.26
N GLY A 726 -60.59 -8.72 -26.10
CA GLY A 726 -61.24 -9.68 -25.20
C GLY A 726 -60.31 -10.66 -24.46
N GLY A 727 -60.78 -11.22 -23.34
CA GLY A 727 -60.07 -12.25 -22.56
C GLY A 727 -58.83 -11.75 -21.78
N THR A 728 -58.12 -12.69 -21.14
CA THR A 728 -56.87 -12.42 -20.39
C THR A 728 -55.69 -12.30 -21.36
N ALA A 729 -55.02 -11.15 -21.39
CA ALA A 729 -53.85 -10.90 -22.24
C ALA A 729 -52.52 -11.09 -21.51
N LEU A 730 -52.51 -10.88 -20.19
CA LEU A 730 -51.32 -10.96 -19.35
C LEU A 730 -51.67 -11.57 -17.99
N SER A 731 -50.85 -12.51 -17.52
CA SER A 731 -50.95 -13.06 -16.16
C SER A 731 -49.60 -13.13 -15.47
N PHE A 732 -49.58 -12.97 -14.15
CA PHE A 732 -48.40 -13.11 -13.29
C PHE A 732 -48.80 -13.35 -11.84
N ASN A 733 -47.87 -13.83 -11.02
CA ASN A 733 -48.08 -13.98 -9.57
C ASN A 733 -47.30 -12.91 -8.82
N LEU A 734 -48.00 -12.08 -8.06
CA LEU A 734 -47.41 -11.17 -7.11
C LEU A 734 -46.90 -11.94 -5.88
N LEU A 735 -45.65 -11.70 -5.49
CA LEU A 735 -45.06 -12.29 -4.28
C LEU A 735 -45.55 -11.61 -3.00
N TYR A 736 -46.02 -10.37 -3.14
CA TYR A 736 -46.45 -9.50 -2.04
C TYR A 736 -47.74 -8.79 -2.44
N PRO A 737 -48.59 -8.38 -1.48
CA PRO A 737 -49.63 -7.40 -1.76
C PRO A 737 -48.99 -6.20 -2.48
N SER A 738 -49.57 -5.74 -3.58
CA SER A 738 -48.94 -4.73 -4.44
C SER A 738 -49.97 -3.78 -5.03
N THR A 739 -49.55 -2.53 -5.24
CA THR A 739 -50.25 -1.61 -6.12
C THR A 739 -49.77 -1.88 -7.55
N VAL A 740 -50.69 -2.15 -8.46
CA VAL A 740 -50.41 -2.30 -9.89
C VAL A 740 -50.90 -1.04 -10.58
N PHE A 741 -50.04 -0.45 -11.39
CA PHE A 741 -50.38 0.67 -12.26
C PHE A 741 -50.39 0.21 -13.71
N LEU A 742 -51.28 0.81 -14.49
CA LEU A 742 -51.40 0.60 -15.91
C LEU A 742 -51.19 1.94 -16.61
N ALA A 743 -50.21 2.02 -17.51
CA ALA A 743 -49.99 3.16 -18.39
C ALA A 743 -50.66 2.86 -19.72
N ASP A 744 -51.75 3.56 -20.03
CA ASP A 744 -52.54 3.40 -21.24
C ASP A 744 -52.28 4.55 -22.22
N ASP A 745 -52.08 4.23 -23.50
CA ASP A 745 -51.83 5.23 -24.53
C ASP A 745 -53.06 6.14 -24.75
N ALA A 746 -52.86 7.45 -24.59
CA ALA A 746 -53.95 8.44 -24.61
C ALA A 746 -54.58 8.64 -26.00
N ARG A 747 -53.99 8.11 -27.09
CA ARG A 747 -54.59 8.09 -28.44
C ARG A 747 -55.93 7.34 -28.48
N GLY A 748 -56.18 6.46 -27.52
CA GLY A 748 -57.45 5.73 -27.37
C GLY A 748 -58.64 6.54 -26.85
N GLU A 749 -58.39 7.78 -26.38
CA GLU A 749 -59.31 8.65 -25.62
C GLU A 749 -59.80 8.06 -24.27
N LEU A 750 -60.38 6.86 -24.33
CA LEU A 750 -60.83 6.02 -23.22
C LEU A 750 -59.92 4.79 -23.05
N PRO A 751 -59.68 4.35 -21.79
CA PRO A 751 -58.94 3.12 -21.53
C PRO A 751 -59.82 1.88 -21.80
N PRO A 752 -59.22 0.67 -21.88
CA PRO A 752 -59.94 -0.58 -22.09
C PRO A 752 -61.13 -0.76 -21.12
N ALA A 753 -62.20 -1.45 -21.56
CA ALA A 753 -63.42 -1.64 -20.77
C ALA A 753 -63.18 -2.19 -19.35
N TRP A 754 -62.26 -3.15 -19.22
CA TRP A 754 -61.89 -3.75 -17.94
C TRP A 754 -61.09 -2.80 -17.02
N VAL A 755 -60.46 -1.75 -17.55
CA VAL A 755 -59.81 -0.68 -16.76
C VAL A 755 -60.86 0.32 -16.28
N ARG A 756 -61.88 0.62 -17.09
CA ARG A 756 -62.99 1.52 -16.70
C ARG A 756 -63.75 1.01 -15.46
N LYS A 757 -63.65 -0.29 -15.15
CA LYS A 757 -64.28 -0.93 -13.97
C LYS A 757 -63.24 -1.31 -12.92
N GLY A 758 -63.20 -0.58 -11.82
CA GLY A 758 -62.41 -0.94 -10.62
C GLY A 758 -60.94 -0.53 -10.64
N TRP A 759 -60.50 0.23 -11.65
CA TRP A 759 -59.23 0.96 -11.60
C TRP A 759 -59.48 2.45 -11.36
N LYS A 760 -58.60 3.09 -10.59
CA LYS A 760 -58.65 4.52 -10.30
C LYS A 760 -57.70 5.25 -11.25
N ALA A 761 -58.22 6.20 -12.04
CA ALA A 761 -57.40 7.10 -12.83
C ALA A 761 -56.58 8.04 -11.93
N LEU A 762 -55.34 8.31 -12.31
CA LEU A 762 -54.45 9.25 -11.65
C LEU A 762 -54.17 10.45 -12.55
N ASP A 763 -53.89 11.60 -11.96
CA ASP A 763 -53.41 12.79 -12.67
C ASP A 763 -51.89 12.70 -12.93
N LEU A 764 -51.47 11.59 -13.53
CA LEU A 764 -50.07 11.31 -13.87
C LEU A 764 -50.00 10.89 -15.35
N VAL A 765 -48.97 11.36 -16.04
CA VAL A 765 -48.75 11.09 -17.47
C VAL A 765 -47.33 10.62 -17.71
N LEU A 766 -47.20 9.47 -18.36
CA LEU A 766 -45.91 8.94 -18.84
C LEU A 766 -45.75 9.27 -20.33
N HIS A 767 -44.56 9.66 -20.76
CA HIS A 767 -44.30 10.01 -22.16
C HIS A 767 -43.36 8.99 -22.78
N THR A 768 -43.59 8.67 -24.05
CA THR A 768 -42.70 7.83 -24.85
C THR A 768 -42.47 8.46 -26.22
N THR A 769 -41.53 7.91 -27.00
CA THR A 769 -41.33 8.29 -28.40
C THR A 769 -42.43 7.77 -29.34
N ASP A 770 -43.35 6.92 -28.85
CA ASP A 770 -44.50 6.40 -29.62
C ASP A 770 -45.79 7.15 -29.26
N ALA A 771 -46.15 7.09 -27.97
CA ALA A 771 -47.23 7.85 -27.39
C ALA A 771 -46.70 9.10 -26.70
N GLU A 772 -47.09 10.28 -27.18
CA GLU A 772 -46.77 11.57 -26.54
C GLU A 772 -47.33 11.64 -25.11
N ARG A 773 -48.40 10.91 -24.80
CA ARG A 773 -49.01 10.82 -23.47
C ARG A 773 -49.57 9.42 -23.22
N MET A 774 -49.21 8.83 -22.08
CA MET A 774 -49.83 7.62 -21.54
C MET A 774 -50.46 7.94 -20.18
N LYS A 775 -51.78 7.76 -20.05
CA LYS A 775 -52.54 8.01 -18.83
C LYS A 775 -52.33 6.86 -17.84
N ILE A 776 -52.15 7.19 -16.56
CA ILE A 776 -51.92 6.19 -15.51
C ILE A 776 -53.22 5.83 -14.77
N TYR A 777 -53.43 4.54 -14.57
CA TYR A 777 -54.49 3.97 -13.73
C TYR A 777 -53.87 3.10 -12.65
N GLN A 778 -54.51 2.99 -11.49
CA GLN A 778 -54.02 2.14 -10.39
C GLN A 778 -55.10 1.20 -9.83
N ARG A 779 -54.66 0.04 -9.31
CA ARG A 779 -55.46 -0.90 -8.53
C ARG A 779 -54.60 -1.68 -7.53
N GLU A 780 -55.17 -1.99 -6.37
CA GLU A 780 -54.54 -2.81 -5.34
C GLU A 780 -54.83 -4.30 -5.54
N TYR A 781 -53.82 -5.14 -5.35
CA TYR A 781 -53.94 -6.59 -5.41
C TYR A 781 -53.31 -7.25 -4.16
N PRO A 782 -53.90 -8.34 -3.63
CA PRO A 782 -53.23 -9.20 -2.67
C PRO A 782 -52.05 -9.94 -3.33
N ALA A 783 -51.18 -10.57 -2.53
CA ALA A 783 -50.22 -11.53 -3.06
C ALA A 783 -50.96 -12.70 -3.73
N GLY A 784 -50.44 -13.22 -4.84
CA GLY A 784 -51.08 -14.26 -5.63
C GLY A 784 -51.27 -13.88 -7.10
N ARG A 785 -52.10 -14.66 -7.80
CA ARG A 785 -52.30 -14.55 -9.25
C ARG A 785 -53.06 -13.27 -9.64
N VAL A 786 -52.54 -12.57 -10.64
CA VAL A 786 -53.13 -11.38 -11.28
C VAL A 786 -53.33 -11.68 -12.76
N GLU A 787 -54.48 -11.28 -13.29
CA GLU A 787 -54.82 -11.36 -14.71
C GLU A 787 -55.31 -10.00 -15.21
N LEU A 788 -54.78 -9.58 -16.35
CA LEU A 788 -55.08 -8.30 -16.99
C LEU A 788 -55.63 -8.56 -18.41
N GLY A 789 -56.64 -7.78 -18.78
CA GLY A 789 -57.37 -7.94 -20.05
C GLY A 789 -56.62 -7.38 -21.25
N ALA A 790 -57.21 -7.53 -22.44
CA ALA A 790 -56.64 -7.06 -23.69
C ALA A 790 -56.71 -5.53 -23.87
N ASN A 791 -55.81 -4.96 -24.68
CA ASN A 791 -55.62 -3.50 -24.82
C ASN A 791 -56.67 -2.81 -25.70
N SER A 792 -57.25 -3.52 -26.67
CA SER A 792 -58.27 -2.97 -27.58
C SER A 792 -59.71 -3.36 -27.20
N ASP A 793 -59.92 -3.80 -25.96
CA ASP A 793 -61.22 -4.18 -25.43
C ASP A 793 -62.20 -2.99 -25.36
N GLU A 794 -63.15 -2.96 -26.31
CA GLU A 794 -64.08 -1.86 -26.59
C GLU A 794 -63.43 -0.50 -26.89
N VAL A 795 -62.18 -0.48 -27.36
CA VAL A 795 -61.46 0.74 -27.77
C VAL A 795 -61.23 0.70 -29.27
N LYS A 796 -61.71 1.71 -30.00
CA LYS A 796 -61.52 1.84 -31.45
C LYS A 796 -60.51 2.94 -31.77
N ALA A 797 -59.22 2.65 -31.59
CA ALA A 797 -58.13 3.57 -31.88
C ALA A 797 -56.83 2.84 -32.16
N SER A 798 -56.02 3.37 -33.09
CA SER A 798 -54.65 2.88 -33.31
C SER A 798 -53.73 3.44 -32.23
N LYS A 799 -53.36 2.61 -31.26
CA LYS A 799 -52.56 2.99 -30.10
C LYS A 799 -51.57 1.89 -29.72
N GLY A 800 -50.49 2.24 -29.02
CA GLY A 800 -49.53 1.27 -28.49
C GLY A 800 -50.15 0.41 -27.39
N ASN A 801 -49.50 -0.72 -27.05
CA ASN A 801 -49.97 -1.58 -25.95
C ASN A 801 -49.81 -0.86 -24.60
N TYR A 802 -50.55 -1.28 -23.57
CA TYR A 802 -50.38 -0.74 -22.22
C TYR A 802 -49.08 -1.23 -21.58
N LEU A 803 -48.53 -0.45 -20.63
CA LEU A 803 -47.43 -0.87 -19.77
C LEU A 803 -47.95 -1.17 -18.36
N VAL A 804 -47.34 -2.13 -17.67
CA VAL A 804 -47.75 -2.50 -16.30
C VAL A 804 -46.62 -2.22 -15.33
N ILE A 805 -46.84 -1.33 -14.37
CA ILE A 805 -45.85 -0.91 -13.37
C ILE A 805 -46.28 -1.48 -12.02
N ILE A 806 -45.36 -2.04 -11.25
CA ILE A 806 -45.67 -2.80 -10.04
C ILE A 806 -44.90 -2.23 -8.85
N ARG A 807 -45.67 -1.85 -7.82
CA ARG A 807 -45.18 -1.39 -6.53
C ARG A 807 -45.53 -2.40 -5.44
N PRO A 808 -44.56 -3.19 -4.95
CA PRO A 808 -44.81 -4.12 -3.84
C PRO A 808 -45.01 -3.37 -2.52
N ARG A 809 -45.99 -3.79 -1.72
CA ARG A 809 -46.25 -3.28 -0.37
C ARG A 809 -45.58 -4.18 0.66
N LEU A 810 -44.25 -4.11 0.70
CA LEU A 810 -43.40 -4.94 1.57
C LEU A 810 -43.55 -4.60 3.06
N ILE A 811 -43.96 -3.36 3.39
CA ILE A 811 -44.18 -2.87 4.75
C ILE A 811 -45.68 -2.61 4.96
N GLN A 812 -46.21 -2.98 6.13
CA GLN A 812 -47.60 -2.74 6.51
C GLN A 812 -47.68 -1.91 7.79
N LYS A 813 -48.64 -0.98 7.84
CA LYS A 813 -48.85 -0.09 9.00
C LYS A 813 -49.26 -0.91 10.23
N ARG A 814 -48.50 -0.75 11.33
CA ARG A 814 -48.70 -1.46 12.60
C ARG A 814 -49.63 -0.68 13.54
N ALA A 815 -50.37 -1.41 14.38
CA ALA A 815 -51.19 -0.83 15.45
C ALA A 815 -50.40 -0.58 16.75
N ARG A 816 -49.32 -1.35 17.00
CA ARG A 816 -48.40 -1.18 18.15
C ARG A 816 -46.95 -1.43 17.74
N PRO A 817 -45.95 -0.82 18.42
CA PRO A 817 -44.53 -1.06 18.16
C PRO A 817 -44.16 -2.54 18.33
N THR A 818 -43.16 -3.01 17.60
CA THR A 818 -42.59 -4.36 17.72
C THR A 818 -41.56 -4.38 18.85
N VAL A 819 -41.63 -5.40 19.72
CA VAL A 819 -40.68 -5.61 20.83
C VAL A 819 -39.91 -6.91 20.62
N ALA A 820 -38.70 -7.01 21.19
CA ALA A 820 -37.82 -8.17 20.99
C ALA A 820 -38.50 -9.50 21.38
N GLY A 821 -39.32 -9.52 22.43
CA GLY A 821 -40.07 -10.70 22.87
C GLY A 821 -41.02 -11.28 21.81
N ASP A 822 -41.54 -10.45 20.91
CA ASP A 822 -42.41 -10.90 19.80
C ASP A 822 -41.59 -11.46 18.61
N VAL A 823 -40.32 -11.06 18.47
CA VAL A 823 -39.46 -11.40 17.33
C VAL A 823 -38.66 -12.68 17.58
N LEU A 824 -38.11 -12.83 18.78
CA LEU A 824 -37.20 -13.93 19.12
C LEU A 824 -37.79 -15.33 18.84
N PRO A 825 -39.08 -15.62 19.16
CA PRO A 825 -39.68 -16.92 18.84
C PRO A 825 -39.84 -17.20 17.33
N LEU A 826 -39.81 -16.17 16.50
CA LEU A 826 -40.04 -16.26 15.04
C LEU A 826 -38.74 -16.40 14.24
N LEU A 827 -37.56 -16.31 14.88
CA LEU A 827 -36.27 -16.40 14.18
C LEU A 827 -36.11 -17.72 13.40
N SER A 828 -36.66 -18.82 13.91
CA SER A 828 -36.61 -20.14 13.26
C SER A 828 -37.48 -20.25 12.00
N SER A 829 -38.50 -19.39 11.85
CA SER A 829 -39.41 -19.36 10.69
C SER A 829 -39.11 -18.22 9.72
N GLY A 830 -37.98 -17.51 9.90
CA GLY A 830 -37.58 -16.39 9.05
C GLY A 830 -37.38 -16.76 7.58
N ASN A 831 -37.96 -15.99 6.68
CA ASN A 831 -37.90 -16.18 5.24
C ASN A 831 -36.76 -15.34 4.62
N VAL A 832 -35.68 -16.01 4.21
CA VAL A 832 -34.47 -15.38 3.63
C VAL A 832 -34.78 -14.50 2.41
N ARG A 833 -35.70 -14.91 1.53
CA ARG A 833 -36.05 -14.13 0.32
C ARG A 833 -36.79 -12.84 0.69
N ARG A 834 -37.77 -12.93 1.58
CA ARG A 834 -38.49 -11.75 2.07
C ARG A 834 -37.56 -10.83 2.86
N GLY A 835 -36.62 -11.39 3.63
CA GLY A 835 -35.55 -10.64 4.29
C GLY A 835 -34.64 -9.90 3.30
N ARG A 836 -34.24 -10.55 2.21
CA ARG A 836 -33.50 -9.91 1.12
C ARG A 836 -34.29 -8.74 0.52
N ASP A 837 -35.55 -8.96 0.17
CA ASP A 837 -36.38 -7.97 -0.50
C ASP A 837 -36.73 -6.80 0.46
N LEU A 838 -36.84 -7.05 1.77
CA LEU A 838 -36.91 -6.01 2.79
C LEU A 838 -35.60 -5.22 2.91
N PHE A 839 -34.43 -5.87 2.82
CA PHE A 839 -33.13 -5.21 2.95
C PHE A 839 -32.78 -4.34 1.73
N LEU A 840 -33.06 -4.85 0.53
CA LEU A 840 -32.68 -4.26 -0.75
C LEU A 840 -33.79 -3.42 -1.40
N GLY A 841 -35.05 -3.72 -1.13
CA GLY A 841 -36.19 -3.13 -1.82
C GLY A 841 -36.42 -1.66 -1.46
N ARG A 842 -36.74 -0.85 -2.49
CA ARG A 842 -37.14 0.56 -2.34
C ARG A 842 -38.35 0.76 -1.42
N HIS A 843 -39.30 -0.17 -1.45
CA HIS A 843 -40.49 -0.18 -0.60
C HIS A 843 -40.34 -1.09 0.62
N GLY A 844 -39.13 -1.63 0.85
CA GLY A 844 -38.76 -2.43 2.00
C GLY A 844 -38.23 -1.57 3.16
N ALA A 845 -37.46 -2.17 4.07
CA ALA A 845 -36.83 -1.48 5.20
C ALA A 845 -35.70 -0.53 4.79
N THR A 846 -35.30 -0.53 3.50
CA THR A 846 -34.27 0.35 2.92
C THR A 846 -32.91 0.25 3.62
N CYS A 847 -32.61 -0.91 4.21
CA CYS A 847 -31.36 -1.12 4.95
C CYS A 847 -30.12 -0.85 4.08
N SER A 848 -30.18 -1.23 2.80
CA SER A 848 -29.11 -1.01 1.80
C SER A 848 -28.82 0.46 1.46
N THR A 849 -29.73 1.37 1.80
CA THR A 849 -29.52 2.82 1.68
C THR A 849 -28.38 3.30 2.57
N CYS A 850 -28.17 2.62 3.70
CA CYS A 850 -27.13 2.96 4.66
C CYS A 850 -26.06 1.87 4.82
N HIS A 851 -26.45 0.59 4.78
CA HIS A 851 -25.55 -0.55 4.99
C HIS A 851 -25.09 -1.18 3.68
N ARG A 852 -23.83 -1.61 3.64
CA ARG A 852 -23.27 -2.42 2.57
C ARG A 852 -23.37 -3.91 2.93
N LEU A 853 -23.71 -4.73 1.94
CA LEU A 853 -23.80 -6.18 2.05
C LEU A 853 -23.33 -6.81 0.73
N GLU A 854 -22.23 -7.56 0.77
CA GLU A 854 -21.63 -8.25 -0.39
C GLU A 854 -21.39 -7.31 -1.58
N GLY A 855 -20.96 -6.07 -1.29
CA GLY A 855 -20.72 -5.03 -2.30
C GLY A 855 -21.98 -4.28 -2.78
N ILE A 856 -23.17 -4.62 -2.27
CA ILE A 856 -24.44 -3.95 -2.59
C ILE A 856 -24.86 -3.02 -1.44
N GLY A 857 -25.23 -1.77 -1.74
CA GLY A 857 -25.61 -0.75 -0.75
C GLY A 857 -24.52 0.30 -0.50
N ASN A 858 -24.75 1.20 0.45
CA ASN A 858 -23.82 2.30 0.78
C ASN A 858 -23.00 2.01 2.05
N VAL A 859 -21.95 2.80 2.30
CA VAL A 859 -21.11 2.68 3.51
C VAL A 859 -21.42 3.82 4.48
N PHE A 860 -22.71 4.10 4.69
CA PHE A 860 -23.15 5.14 5.63
C PHE A 860 -23.39 4.57 7.03
N ALA A 861 -23.40 3.24 7.15
CA ALA A 861 -23.49 2.44 8.37
C ALA A 861 -22.56 1.22 8.24
N PRO A 862 -22.30 0.43 9.32
CA PRO A 862 -21.38 -0.69 9.28
C PRO A 862 -21.67 -1.67 8.16
N ASP A 863 -20.60 -2.22 7.58
CA ASP A 863 -20.72 -3.32 6.62
C ASP A 863 -21.34 -4.55 7.33
N LEU A 864 -22.35 -5.14 6.70
CA LEU A 864 -23.09 -6.29 7.23
C LEU A 864 -22.74 -7.59 6.49
N SER A 865 -21.78 -7.57 5.57
CA SER A 865 -21.40 -8.74 4.74
C SER A 865 -21.03 -9.96 5.56
N ASP A 866 -20.51 -9.76 6.77
CA ASP A 866 -20.10 -10.80 7.71
C ASP A 866 -20.99 -10.86 8.97
N ALA A 867 -22.07 -10.07 9.05
CA ALA A 867 -22.86 -9.85 10.26
C ALA A 867 -23.33 -11.16 10.91
N GLY A 868 -23.69 -12.16 10.09
CA GLY A 868 -24.12 -13.48 10.56
C GLY A 868 -23.06 -14.30 11.30
N SER A 869 -21.78 -13.95 11.22
CA SER A 869 -20.70 -14.58 12.01
C SER A 869 -20.24 -13.80 13.23
N ARG A 870 -20.36 -12.48 13.17
CA ARG A 870 -19.83 -11.58 14.20
C ARG A 870 -20.88 -11.14 15.22
N ILE A 871 -22.17 -11.18 14.88
CA ILE A 871 -23.25 -10.69 15.74
C ILE A 871 -24.27 -11.81 15.96
N LYS A 872 -24.60 -12.10 17.22
CA LYS A 872 -25.63 -13.07 17.58
C LYS A 872 -27.02 -12.58 17.11
N PRO A 873 -27.93 -13.48 16.68
CA PRO A 873 -29.27 -13.10 16.19
C PRO A 873 -30.04 -12.18 17.14
N GLU A 874 -29.94 -12.40 18.46
CA GLU A 874 -30.62 -11.59 19.47
C GLU A 874 -30.10 -10.15 19.50
N LEU A 875 -28.80 -9.96 19.25
CA LEU A 875 -28.16 -8.66 19.20
C LEU A 875 -28.49 -7.93 17.89
N LEU A 876 -28.69 -8.65 16.78
CA LEU A 876 -29.22 -8.07 15.54
C LEU A 876 -30.66 -7.56 15.73
N VAL A 877 -31.52 -8.35 16.39
CA VAL A 877 -32.90 -7.94 16.71
C VAL A 877 -32.89 -6.66 17.55
N ARG A 878 -32.07 -6.61 18.60
CA ARG A 878 -31.95 -5.40 19.45
C ARG A 878 -31.40 -4.21 18.68
N SER A 879 -30.41 -4.40 17.81
CA SER A 879 -29.84 -3.31 16.99
C SER A 879 -30.85 -2.73 16.00
N ILE A 880 -31.82 -3.53 15.54
CA ILE A 880 -32.89 -3.07 14.63
C ILE A 880 -34.00 -2.33 15.40
N LEU A 881 -34.34 -2.80 16.59
CA LEU A 881 -35.44 -2.24 17.40
C LEU A 881 -35.01 -1.02 18.22
N GLU A 882 -33.77 -1.00 18.70
CA GLU A 882 -33.22 -0.01 19.63
C GLU A 882 -31.85 0.52 19.14
N PRO A 883 -31.79 1.14 17.95
CA PRO A 883 -30.53 1.48 17.30
C PRO A 883 -29.65 2.49 18.06
N SER A 884 -30.23 3.28 18.97
CA SER A 884 -29.50 4.25 19.80
C SER A 884 -28.92 3.64 21.08
N ALA A 885 -29.28 2.40 21.45
CA ALA A 885 -28.80 1.76 22.68
C ALA A 885 -27.30 1.45 22.64
N ALA A 886 -26.73 1.25 21.45
CA ALA A 886 -25.29 1.07 21.24
C ALA A 886 -24.90 1.55 19.83
N ILE A 887 -24.18 2.68 19.75
CA ILE A 887 -23.76 3.28 18.48
C ILE A 887 -22.33 2.85 18.17
N THR A 888 -22.10 2.20 17.03
CA THR A 888 -20.76 1.82 16.56
C THR A 888 -19.90 3.06 16.30
N GLU A 889 -18.64 3.01 16.73
CA GLU A 889 -17.66 4.08 16.54
C GLU A 889 -17.51 4.43 15.04
N GLY A 890 -17.47 5.72 14.73
CA GLY A 890 -17.46 6.23 13.35
C GLY A 890 -18.85 6.43 12.70
N PHE A 891 -19.95 5.99 13.31
CA PHE A 891 -21.31 6.10 12.72
C PHE A 891 -22.31 6.90 13.56
N ALA A 892 -21.84 7.69 14.53
CA ALA A 892 -22.72 8.56 15.34
C ALA A 892 -23.32 9.71 14.51
N MET A 893 -24.60 10.03 14.75
CA MET A 893 -25.26 11.16 14.10
C MET A 893 -24.67 12.49 14.57
N GLN A 894 -24.49 13.41 13.63
CA GLN A 894 -24.00 14.77 13.83
C GLN A 894 -25.09 15.74 13.37
N ALA A 895 -25.41 16.74 14.18
CA ALA A 895 -26.23 17.88 13.78
C ALA A 895 -25.34 19.08 13.46
N ILE A 896 -25.47 19.61 12.25
CA ILE A 896 -24.76 20.76 11.72
C ILE A 896 -25.76 21.89 11.53
N THR A 897 -25.65 22.94 12.35
CA THR A 897 -26.37 24.19 12.17
C THR A 897 -25.57 25.06 11.20
N LYS A 898 -26.18 25.50 10.11
CA LYS A 898 -25.62 26.47 9.17
C LYS A 898 -25.81 27.89 9.68
N ARG A 899 -24.96 28.82 9.24
CA ARG A 899 -25.05 30.27 9.50
C ARG A 899 -26.32 30.91 8.91
N SER A 900 -26.94 30.26 7.92
CA SER A 900 -28.27 30.63 7.43
C SER A 900 -29.41 30.27 8.39
N GLY A 901 -29.11 29.60 9.52
CA GLY A 901 -30.10 29.10 10.48
C GLY A 901 -30.59 27.66 10.19
N GLN A 902 -30.27 27.08 9.03
CA GLN A 902 -30.68 25.72 8.67
C GLN A 902 -29.92 24.66 9.47
N VAL A 903 -30.61 23.69 10.10
CA VAL A 903 -29.98 22.54 10.77
C VAL A 903 -30.08 21.29 9.89
N LEU A 904 -28.96 20.60 9.69
CA LEU A 904 -28.88 19.33 8.99
C LEU A 904 -28.32 18.26 9.92
N SER A 905 -28.97 17.10 10.01
CA SER A 905 -28.54 15.99 10.87
C SER A 905 -28.23 14.74 10.04
N GLY A 906 -27.10 14.09 10.30
CA GLY A 906 -26.69 12.89 9.58
C GLY A 906 -25.32 12.35 10.00
N ILE A 907 -24.85 11.29 9.36
CA ILE A 907 -23.55 10.67 9.65
C ILE A 907 -22.47 11.33 8.79
N VAL A 908 -21.32 11.63 9.38
CA VAL A 908 -20.20 12.19 8.61
C VAL A 908 -19.51 11.07 7.86
N ILE A 909 -19.77 10.99 6.55
CA ILE A 909 -19.20 9.97 5.64
C ILE A 909 -17.96 10.48 4.91
N GLY A 910 -17.44 11.61 5.38
CA GLY A 910 -16.15 12.14 5.04
C GLY A 910 -16.15 13.65 5.11
N GLU A 911 -14.95 14.19 5.17
CA GLU A 911 -14.69 15.59 5.46
C GLU A 911 -13.46 16.03 4.67
N THR A 912 -13.43 17.31 4.27
CA THR A 912 -12.30 17.97 3.58
C THR A 912 -11.91 19.22 4.35
N GLY A 913 -10.87 19.92 3.88
CA GLY A 913 -10.54 21.26 4.33
C GLY A 913 -11.66 22.31 4.16
N LEU A 914 -12.58 22.19 3.19
CA LEU A 914 -13.62 23.22 2.93
C LEU A 914 -15.07 22.73 3.08
N ALA A 915 -15.34 21.43 3.20
CA ALA A 915 -16.70 20.92 3.32
C ALA A 915 -16.82 19.63 4.13
N VAL A 916 -17.89 19.52 4.91
CA VAL A 916 -18.34 18.28 5.55
C VAL A 916 -19.36 17.63 4.63
N LYS A 917 -19.21 16.34 4.30
CA LYS A 917 -20.30 15.59 3.67
C LYS A 917 -21.01 14.76 4.72
N LEU A 918 -22.27 15.09 4.89
CA LEU A 918 -23.17 14.50 5.85
C LEU A 918 -24.11 13.57 5.09
N ALA A 919 -24.05 12.27 5.37
CA ALA A 919 -25.08 11.32 4.95
C ALA A 919 -26.32 11.55 5.81
N ILE A 920 -27.32 12.19 5.22
CA ILE A 920 -28.59 12.50 5.87
C ILE A 920 -29.48 11.24 5.82
N PRO A 921 -30.31 10.99 6.86
CA PRO A 921 -31.35 9.96 6.80
C PRO A 921 -32.13 10.00 5.47
N GLY A 922 -32.28 8.85 4.83
CA GLY A 922 -32.87 8.73 3.48
C GLY A 922 -31.86 8.54 2.34
N GLY A 923 -30.56 8.48 2.63
CA GLY A 923 -29.52 8.07 1.65
C GLY A 923 -28.94 9.18 0.81
N THR A 924 -29.26 10.43 1.12
CA THR A 924 -28.70 11.61 0.45
C THR A 924 -27.43 12.06 1.14
N VAL A 925 -26.53 12.67 0.37
CA VAL A 925 -25.30 13.25 0.88
C VAL A 925 -25.38 14.76 0.73
N ALA A 926 -25.46 15.47 1.85
CA ALA A 926 -25.35 16.91 1.85
C ALA A 926 -23.89 17.31 1.99
N GLU A 927 -23.39 18.09 1.03
CA GLU A 927 -22.10 18.74 1.15
C GLU A 927 -22.32 20.14 1.73
N ILE A 928 -21.80 20.36 2.94
CA ILE A 928 -21.95 21.62 3.67
C ILE A 928 -20.57 22.27 3.71
N GLY A 929 -20.42 23.41 3.02
CA GLY A 929 -19.19 24.18 3.07
C GLY A 929 -18.91 24.60 4.52
N LYS A 930 -17.70 24.39 5.04
CA LYS A 930 -17.32 24.70 6.43
C LYS A 930 -17.56 26.17 6.78
N LYS A 931 -17.41 27.08 5.81
CA LYS A 931 -17.76 28.51 5.96
C LYS A 931 -19.24 28.74 6.30
N GLN A 932 -20.11 27.85 5.84
CA GLN A 932 -21.55 27.92 6.10
C GLN A 932 -21.93 27.31 7.44
N ILE A 933 -21.02 26.65 8.17
CA ILE A 933 -21.34 26.00 9.45
C ILE A 933 -21.25 27.02 10.59
N LEU A 934 -22.33 27.12 11.36
CA LEU A 934 -22.42 27.88 12.60
C LEU A 934 -22.05 27.03 13.82
N ALA A 935 -22.57 25.80 13.89
CA ALA A 935 -22.32 24.88 15.00
C ALA A 935 -22.42 23.43 14.53
N ARG A 936 -21.68 22.53 15.19
CA ARG A 936 -21.72 21.08 14.97
C ARG A 936 -21.77 20.37 16.32
N ARG A 937 -22.71 19.43 16.49
CA ARG A 937 -22.84 18.62 17.70
C ARG A 937 -23.01 17.14 17.36
N ARG A 938 -22.37 16.28 18.15
CA ARG A 938 -22.70 14.85 18.17
C ARG A 938 -24.04 14.67 18.87
N LEU A 939 -24.88 13.79 18.35
CA LEU A 939 -26.15 13.42 18.98
C LEU A 939 -26.03 12.02 19.60
N GLU A 940 -26.74 11.79 20.69
CA GLU A 940 -26.87 10.48 21.36
C GLU A 940 -27.91 9.57 20.67
N ILE A 941 -28.45 10.01 19.53
CA ILE A 941 -29.39 9.24 18.71
C ILE A 941 -28.69 8.66 17.48
N SER A 942 -28.99 7.41 17.15
CA SER A 942 -28.50 6.74 15.95
C SER A 942 -29.16 7.32 14.69
N ALA A 943 -28.43 7.29 13.56
CA ALA A 943 -29.03 7.61 12.26
C ALA A 943 -29.76 6.44 11.61
N MET A 944 -29.64 5.24 12.18
CA MET A 944 -30.54 4.16 11.84
C MET A 944 -31.94 4.48 12.39
N PRO A 945 -32.98 4.47 11.54
CA PRO A 945 -34.34 4.74 11.99
C PRO A 945 -34.79 3.69 12.99
N VAL A 946 -35.64 4.10 13.94
CA VAL A 946 -36.31 3.17 14.85
C VAL A 946 -37.35 2.41 14.03
N LEU A 947 -37.09 1.12 13.76
CA LEU A 947 -37.93 0.31 12.87
C LEU A 947 -39.03 -0.47 13.62
N SER A 948 -39.12 -0.33 14.94
CA SER A 948 -40.14 -0.99 15.77
C SER A 948 -41.57 -0.60 15.38
N ASP A 949 -41.79 0.64 14.92
CA ASP A 949 -43.11 1.13 14.49
C ASP A 949 -43.47 0.74 13.05
N VAL A 950 -42.47 0.29 12.29
CA VAL A 950 -42.56 0.11 10.83
C VAL A 950 -42.58 -1.37 10.45
N LEU A 951 -41.75 -2.20 11.10
CA LEU A 951 -41.61 -3.62 10.78
C LEU A 951 -42.38 -4.51 11.76
N ALA A 952 -43.16 -5.44 11.23
CA ALA A 952 -43.79 -6.50 12.00
C ALA A 952 -42.75 -7.53 12.50
N PRO A 953 -43.04 -8.27 13.59
CA PRO A 953 -42.10 -9.22 14.18
C PRO A 953 -41.52 -10.23 13.17
N GLN A 954 -42.39 -10.77 12.31
CA GLN A 954 -41.96 -11.70 11.26
C GLN A 954 -40.99 -11.07 10.27
N GLN A 955 -41.18 -9.80 9.89
CA GLN A 955 -40.30 -9.10 8.94
C GLN A 955 -38.91 -8.85 9.50
N ILE A 956 -38.81 -8.60 10.82
CA ILE A 956 -37.52 -8.49 11.51
C ILE A 956 -36.85 -9.87 11.56
N ALA A 957 -37.60 -10.94 11.86
CA ALA A 957 -37.07 -12.29 11.81
C ALA A 957 -36.58 -12.68 10.41
N ASP A 958 -37.27 -12.25 9.35
CA ASP A 958 -36.85 -12.47 7.97
C ASP A 958 -35.55 -11.74 7.63
N LEU A 959 -35.40 -10.47 8.06
CA LEU A 959 -34.16 -9.71 7.91
C LEU A 959 -32.98 -10.37 8.63
N VAL A 960 -33.20 -10.84 9.86
CA VAL A 960 -32.17 -11.55 10.64
C VAL A 960 -31.83 -12.89 10.00
N ALA A 961 -32.80 -13.63 9.48
CA ALA A 961 -32.55 -14.87 8.72
C ALA A 961 -31.75 -14.61 7.44
N TYR A 962 -32.03 -13.51 6.72
CA TYR A 962 -31.26 -13.11 5.55
C TYR A 962 -29.82 -12.75 5.90
N LEU A 963 -29.60 -11.91 6.92
CA LEU A 963 -28.25 -11.53 7.38
C LEU A 963 -27.46 -12.73 7.94
N GLY A 964 -28.15 -13.66 8.62
CA GLY A 964 -27.57 -14.91 9.10
C GLY A 964 -27.25 -15.91 7.99
N SER A 965 -27.92 -15.82 6.83
CA SER A 965 -27.68 -16.73 5.70
C SER A 965 -26.40 -16.44 4.91
N LYS A 966 -25.77 -15.26 5.09
CA LYS A 966 -24.62 -14.78 4.31
C LYS A 966 -23.27 -15.45 4.60
N GLN A 967 -23.27 -16.42 5.50
CA GLN A 967 -22.06 -17.11 5.99
C GLN A 967 -22.08 -18.63 5.77
N LYS A 968 -22.97 -19.15 4.92
CA LYS A 968 -23.00 -20.59 4.58
C LYS A 968 -22.52 -20.80 3.15
N GLY A 969 -21.37 -21.44 2.98
CA GLY A 969 -20.86 -21.82 1.67
C GLY A 969 -19.41 -21.54 1.38
N PHE A 970 -19.05 -21.79 0.13
CA PHE A 970 -17.76 -21.40 -0.40
C PHE A 970 -17.66 -19.88 -0.59
N SER A 971 -16.45 -19.35 -0.50
CA SER A 971 -16.11 -17.97 -0.87
C SER A 971 -14.66 -17.87 -1.33
N PHE A 972 -14.34 -16.79 -2.05
CA PHE A 972 -12.98 -16.51 -2.51
C PHE A 972 -12.46 -15.18 -1.94
N ARG A 973 -11.16 -15.13 -1.65
CA ARG A 973 -10.43 -13.89 -1.36
C ARG A 973 -9.23 -13.78 -2.31
N LYS A 974 -9.19 -12.71 -3.10
CA LYS A 974 -8.12 -12.47 -4.08
C LYS A 974 -7.04 -11.59 -3.46
N GLU A 975 -5.82 -12.07 -3.51
CA GLU A 975 -4.60 -11.31 -3.18
C GLU A 975 -3.79 -11.10 -4.48
N LYS A 976 -2.66 -10.40 -4.41
CA LYS A 976 -1.84 -10.12 -5.60
C LYS A 976 -1.30 -11.42 -6.24
N ASP A 977 -0.86 -12.37 -5.42
CA ASP A 977 -0.08 -13.54 -5.83
C ASP A 977 -0.85 -14.87 -5.70
N ARG A 978 -2.06 -14.86 -5.12
CA ARG A 978 -2.86 -16.07 -4.87
C ARG A 978 -4.36 -15.80 -4.83
N LEU A 979 -5.12 -16.87 -5.01
CA LEU A 979 -6.57 -16.90 -4.81
C LEU A 979 -6.89 -17.88 -3.67
N GLU A 980 -7.36 -17.35 -2.54
CA GLU A 980 -7.71 -18.13 -1.35
C GLU A 980 -9.17 -18.63 -1.46
N LEU A 981 -9.38 -19.94 -1.35
CA LEU A 981 -10.70 -20.58 -1.24
C LEU A 981 -11.05 -20.81 0.22
N ARG A 982 -12.27 -20.42 0.60
CA ARG A 982 -12.84 -20.63 1.94
C ARG A 982 -14.15 -21.41 1.88
N LEU A 983 -14.47 -22.15 2.93
CA LEU A 983 -15.76 -22.81 3.16
C LEU A 983 -16.23 -22.48 4.58
N ASP A 984 -17.44 -21.93 4.71
CA ASP A 984 -18.02 -21.51 5.99
C ASP A 984 -17.04 -20.62 6.80
N GLY A 985 -16.39 -19.68 6.10
CA GLY A 985 -15.40 -18.74 6.64
C GLY A 985 -13.99 -19.30 6.88
N ARG A 986 -13.81 -20.64 6.85
CA ARG A 986 -12.53 -21.33 7.08
C ARG A 986 -11.74 -21.48 5.78
N ARG A 987 -10.43 -21.30 5.85
CA ARG A 987 -9.52 -21.46 4.69
C ARG A 987 -9.38 -22.93 4.30
N ILE A 988 -9.63 -23.24 3.03
CA ILE A 988 -9.53 -24.59 2.45
C ILE A 988 -8.22 -24.78 1.69
N THR A 989 -7.86 -23.86 0.79
CA THR A 989 -6.61 -23.92 0.03
C THR A 989 -6.32 -22.57 -0.65
N ASP A 990 -5.09 -22.36 -1.10
CA ASP A 990 -4.75 -21.25 -2.00
C ASP A 990 -4.33 -21.77 -3.37
N TYR A 991 -4.88 -21.19 -4.42
CA TYR A 991 -4.38 -21.33 -5.78
C TYR A 991 -3.30 -20.27 -6.04
N LEU A 992 -2.11 -20.68 -6.44
CA LEU A 992 -1.01 -19.75 -6.71
C LEU A 992 -1.13 -19.12 -8.10
N LEU A 993 -1.17 -17.78 -8.13
CA LEU A 993 -1.14 -16.96 -9.35
C LEU A 993 0.28 -16.56 -9.72
N GLU A 994 1.11 -16.24 -8.72
CA GLU A 994 2.52 -15.89 -8.86
C GLU A 994 3.33 -16.35 -7.64
N HIS A 995 4.58 -16.75 -7.85
CA HIS A 995 5.53 -17.04 -6.78
C HIS A 995 6.96 -16.87 -7.29
N PRO A 996 7.89 -16.28 -6.51
CA PRO A 996 9.25 -15.97 -6.97
C PRO A 996 10.04 -17.23 -7.37
N GLN A 997 9.92 -18.31 -6.59
CA GLN A 997 10.69 -19.55 -6.78
C GLN A 997 9.88 -20.76 -7.28
N LEU A 998 8.55 -20.74 -7.14
CA LEU A 998 7.70 -21.86 -7.53
C LEU A 998 7.13 -21.54 -8.90
N THR A 999 7.83 -21.98 -9.93
CA THR A 999 7.54 -21.64 -11.32
C THR A 999 6.39 -22.46 -11.91
N ARG A 1000 5.70 -23.31 -11.14
CA ARG A 1000 4.49 -24.05 -11.57
C ARG A 1000 3.25 -23.67 -10.76
N ARG A 1001 2.06 -23.81 -11.37
CA ARG A 1001 0.77 -23.51 -10.75
C ARG A 1001 0.20 -24.71 -10.00
N GLY A 1002 -0.51 -24.46 -8.90
CA GLY A 1002 -1.07 -25.51 -8.07
C GLY A 1002 -1.74 -24.96 -6.81
N PHE A 1003 -2.36 -25.87 -6.07
CA PHE A 1003 -3.01 -25.63 -4.80
C PHE A 1003 -2.07 -25.94 -3.65
N ILE A 1004 -1.94 -24.99 -2.72
CA ILE A 1004 -1.10 -25.12 -1.54
C ILE A 1004 -1.93 -25.14 -0.27
N ASN A 1005 -1.37 -25.71 0.80
CA ASN A 1005 -1.97 -25.76 2.13
C ASN A 1005 -3.42 -26.28 2.13
N VAL A 1006 -3.68 -27.38 1.41
CA VAL A 1006 -5.01 -27.99 1.27
C VAL A 1006 -5.48 -28.59 2.59
N ARG A 1007 -6.71 -28.23 2.99
CA ARG A 1007 -7.36 -28.63 4.24
C ARG A 1007 -8.73 -29.27 3.99
N THR A 1008 -9.19 -30.07 4.96
CA THR A 1008 -10.56 -30.60 4.99
C THR A 1008 -11.58 -29.52 5.39
N PRO A 1009 -12.90 -29.76 5.24
CA PRO A 1009 -13.93 -28.89 5.83
C PRO A 1009 -13.73 -28.63 7.34
N GLY A 1010 -13.26 -29.65 8.06
CA GLY A 1010 -12.91 -29.55 9.48
C GLY A 1010 -11.70 -28.65 9.77
N GLY A 1011 -10.93 -28.27 8.75
CA GLY A 1011 -9.72 -27.44 8.86
C GLY A 1011 -8.43 -28.25 9.03
N ILE A 1012 -8.49 -29.58 8.97
CA ILE A 1012 -7.35 -30.48 9.14
C ILE A 1012 -6.44 -30.39 7.91
N GLN A 1013 -5.14 -30.22 8.12
CA GLN A 1013 -4.15 -30.13 7.05
C GLN A 1013 -3.95 -31.49 6.35
N VAL A 1014 -4.16 -31.55 5.04
CA VAL A 1014 -4.07 -32.79 4.27
C VAL A 1014 -2.84 -32.85 3.37
N THR A 1015 -2.51 -31.76 2.68
CA THR A 1015 -1.23 -31.68 1.94
C THR A 1015 -0.11 -31.17 2.84
N ARG A 1016 1.15 -31.39 2.46
CA ARG A 1016 2.30 -30.76 3.15
C ARG A 1016 2.11 -29.24 3.22
N HIS A 1017 2.55 -28.65 4.33
CA HIS A 1017 2.62 -27.19 4.45
C HIS A 1017 3.49 -26.60 3.35
N PHE A 1018 3.11 -25.43 2.86
CA PHE A 1018 3.89 -24.65 1.92
C PHE A 1018 4.05 -23.21 2.44
N PRO A 1019 5.28 -22.78 2.77
CA PRO A 1019 6.52 -23.58 2.78
C PRO A 1019 6.47 -24.73 3.82
N PRO A 1020 7.26 -25.81 3.65
CA PRO A 1020 7.29 -26.91 4.61
C PRO A 1020 7.65 -26.46 6.03
N ALA A 1021 6.95 -26.99 7.04
CA ALA A 1021 7.25 -26.76 8.44
C ALA A 1021 8.19 -27.86 8.99
N GLY A 1022 9.16 -27.50 9.83
CA GLY A 1022 10.12 -28.43 10.45
C GLY A 1022 11.29 -28.87 9.55
N ASP A 1023 11.84 -30.07 9.80
CA ASP A 1023 13.07 -30.56 9.17
C ASP A 1023 12.87 -31.23 7.78
N ASP A 1024 11.62 -31.42 7.33
CA ASP A 1024 11.31 -32.01 6.02
C ASP A 1024 11.44 -30.95 4.90
N LYS A 1025 12.68 -30.55 4.63
CA LYS A 1025 13.07 -29.61 3.57
C LYS A 1025 13.39 -30.29 2.25
N ASP A 1026 13.26 -31.62 2.18
CA ASP A 1026 13.54 -32.37 0.96
C ASP A 1026 12.59 -31.94 -0.17
N HIS A 1027 13.17 -31.45 -1.26
CA HIS A 1027 12.43 -30.92 -2.40
C HIS A 1027 11.31 -29.94 -1.97
N ALA A 1028 11.64 -29.03 -1.05
CA ALA A 1028 10.69 -28.14 -0.36
C ALA A 1028 9.81 -27.32 -1.32
N LEU A 1029 10.41 -26.81 -2.39
CA LEU A 1029 9.71 -26.04 -3.43
C LEU A 1029 9.03 -26.95 -4.46
N MET A 1030 9.66 -28.05 -4.86
CA MET A 1030 9.16 -28.90 -5.96
C MET A 1030 7.86 -29.66 -5.63
N HIS A 1031 7.47 -29.81 -4.37
CA HIS A 1031 6.22 -30.49 -4.02
C HIS A 1031 5.30 -29.57 -3.21
N PRO A 1032 4.57 -28.65 -3.86
CA PRO A 1032 3.87 -27.55 -3.18
C PRO A 1032 2.54 -27.92 -2.52
N GLY A 1033 1.97 -29.08 -2.85
CA GLY A 1033 0.67 -29.52 -2.35
C GLY A 1033 -0.03 -30.41 -3.37
N LEU A 1034 -0.88 -29.81 -4.22
CA LEU A 1034 -1.55 -30.45 -5.35
C LEU A 1034 -1.23 -29.67 -6.65
N TRP A 1035 -0.66 -30.31 -7.66
CA TRP A 1035 -0.18 -29.61 -8.88
C TRP A 1035 -0.22 -30.51 -10.13
N MET A 1036 -0.17 -29.91 -11.32
CA MET A 1036 0.12 -30.63 -12.57
C MET A 1036 1.62 -30.61 -12.83
N GLY A 1037 2.25 -31.79 -12.92
CA GLY A 1037 3.70 -31.93 -13.11
C GLY A 1037 4.03 -32.52 -14.48
N PHE A 1038 5.08 -32.02 -15.13
CA PHE A 1038 5.61 -32.59 -16.37
C PHE A 1038 7.15 -32.53 -16.33
N GLY A 1039 7.80 -33.69 -16.27
CA GLY A 1039 9.26 -33.77 -16.27
C GLY A 1039 9.88 -33.53 -17.65
N HIS A 1040 9.08 -33.66 -18.70
CA HIS A 1040 9.48 -33.32 -20.07
C HIS A 1040 8.26 -32.93 -20.91
N LEU A 1041 8.09 -31.64 -21.19
CA LEU A 1041 7.08 -31.11 -22.11
C LEU A 1041 7.79 -30.24 -23.14
N ASP A 1042 7.82 -30.70 -24.38
CA ASP A 1042 8.46 -30.02 -25.51
C ASP A 1042 9.94 -29.65 -25.27
N GLY A 1043 10.67 -30.57 -24.62
CA GLY A 1043 12.08 -30.38 -24.25
C GLY A 1043 12.30 -29.68 -22.90
N GLN A 1044 11.23 -29.22 -22.24
CA GLN A 1044 11.31 -28.41 -21.03
C GLN A 1044 10.93 -29.21 -19.77
N ASP A 1045 11.58 -28.93 -18.64
CA ASP A 1045 11.33 -29.60 -17.34
C ASP A 1045 10.60 -28.67 -16.36
N TYR A 1046 9.28 -28.88 -16.22
CA TYR A 1046 8.43 -28.13 -15.29
C TYR A 1046 8.32 -28.84 -13.93
N TRP A 1047 8.64 -30.13 -13.85
CA TRP A 1047 8.63 -30.91 -12.60
C TRP A 1047 9.72 -30.43 -11.64
N ARG A 1048 10.94 -30.25 -12.16
CA ARG A 1048 12.13 -29.77 -11.43
C ARG A 1048 12.25 -28.24 -11.42
N LEU A 1049 11.20 -27.54 -11.85
CA LEU A 1049 11.08 -26.08 -11.84
C LEU A 1049 12.09 -25.35 -12.74
N LYS A 1050 12.67 -26.02 -13.74
CA LYS A 1050 13.61 -25.37 -14.68
C LYS A 1050 12.89 -24.40 -15.61
N ALA A 1051 11.78 -24.86 -16.19
CA ALA A 1051 10.90 -24.05 -17.02
C ALA A 1051 9.73 -23.48 -16.24
N ARG A 1052 9.07 -22.43 -16.78
CA ARG A 1052 8.08 -21.62 -16.06
C ARG A 1052 6.69 -21.73 -16.66
N VAL A 1053 5.69 -21.85 -15.78
CA VAL A 1053 4.27 -21.68 -16.09
C VAL A 1053 3.84 -20.32 -15.58
N GLU A 1054 3.37 -19.45 -16.48
CA GLU A 1054 2.84 -18.13 -16.17
C GLU A 1054 1.31 -18.16 -16.11
N HIS A 1055 0.73 -17.41 -15.16
CA HIS A 1055 -0.72 -17.20 -15.11
C HIS A 1055 -1.06 -16.03 -16.03
N ASP A 1056 -1.88 -16.28 -17.05
CA ASP A 1056 -2.20 -15.35 -18.12
C ASP A 1056 -3.67 -14.85 -18.02
N GLY A 1057 -4.25 -14.95 -16.82
CA GLY A 1057 -5.54 -14.37 -16.46
C GLY A 1057 -6.68 -15.37 -16.21
N PHE A 1058 -7.80 -14.84 -15.73
CA PHE A 1058 -9.04 -15.57 -15.55
C PHE A 1058 -9.87 -15.50 -16.84
N LEU A 1059 -10.24 -16.67 -17.38
CA LEU A 1059 -11.25 -16.76 -18.45
C LEU A 1059 -12.67 -16.78 -17.88
N LYS A 1060 -12.82 -17.28 -16.65
CA LYS A 1060 -14.01 -17.13 -15.83
C LYS A 1060 -13.57 -16.76 -14.42
N ASP A 1061 -14.02 -15.60 -13.97
CA ASP A 1061 -13.71 -15.12 -12.63
C ASP A 1061 -14.21 -16.08 -11.54
N PRO A 1062 -13.60 -16.05 -10.35
CA PRO A 1062 -14.01 -16.89 -9.23
C PRO A 1062 -15.46 -16.63 -8.80
N THR A 1063 -16.25 -17.71 -8.73
CA THR A 1063 -17.67 -17.69 -8.36
C THR A 1063 -17.91 -18.73 -7.28
N ALA A 1064 -18.71 -18.39 -6.27
CA ALA A 1064 -18.96 -19.30 -5.15
C ALA A 1064 -20.42 -19.23 -4.67
N THR A 1065 -20.89 -20.35 -4.11
CA THR A 1065 -22.23 -20.56 -3.58
C THR A 1065 -22.15 -21.43 -2.32
N ALA A 1066 -23.29 -21.73 -1.70
CA ALA A 1066 -23.40 -22.67 -0.58
C ALA A 1066 -22.76 -24.04 -0.87
N GLU A 1067 -22.96 -24.56 -2.09
CA GLU A 1067 -22.63 -25.94 -2.46
C GLU A 1067 -21.42 -26.06 -3.39
N GLU A 1068 -21.07 -24.99 -4.10
CA GLU A 1068 -20.04 -25.02 -5.15
C GLU A 1068 -19.19 -23.74 -5.21
N ALA A 1069 -17.91 -23.89 -5.55
CA ALA A 1069 -17.02 -22.82 -6.01
C ALA A 1069 -16.39 -23.16 -7.38
N SER A 1070 -16.25 -22.20 -8.29
CA SER A 1070 -15.62 -22.45 -9.59
C SER A 1070 -14.84 -21.26 -10.13
N PHE A 1071 -13.79 -21.53 -10.90
CA PHE A 1071 -13.07 -20.55 -11.70
C PHE A 1071 -12.36 -21.21 -12.89
N THR A 1072 -11.96 -20.41 -13.88
CA THR A 1072 -11.20 -20.89 -15.04
C THR A 1072 -10.05 -19.94 -15.34
N VAL A 1073 -8.87 -20.51 -15.52
CA VAL A 1073 -7.64 -19.76 -15.80
C VAL A 1073 -7.04 -20.15 -17.14
N ARG A 1074 -6.28 -19.22 -17.72
CA ARG A 1074 -5.35 -19.50 -18.80
C ARG A 1074 -3.93 -19.45 -18.25
N ASN A 1075 -3.13 -20.46 -18.53
CA ASN A 1075 -1.71 -20.50 -18.18
C ASN A 1075 -0.85 -20.67 -19.44
N ARG A 1076 0.35 -20.12 -19.43
CA ARG A 1076 1.34 -20.22 -20.51
C ARG A 1076 2.53 -21.04 -20.05
N TYR A 1077 2.86 -22.10 -20.77
CA TYR A 1077 4.03 -22.93 -20.50
C TYR A 1077 5.20 -22.39 -21.34
N LEU A 1078 6.16 -21.74 -20.68
CA LEU A 1078 7.28 -21.06 -21.29
C LEU A 1078 8.53 -21.93 -21.29
N THR A 1079 9.39 -21.75 -22.29
CA THR A 1079 10.73 -22.37 -22.34
C THR A 1079 11.62 -21.86 -21.20
N GLU A 1080 12.66 -22.62 -20.84
CA GLU A 1080 13.59 -22.31 -19.75
C GLU A 1080 14.29 -20.94 -19.90
N ASP A 1081 14.54 -20.49 -21.14
CA ASP A 1081 15.08 -19.16 -21.45
C ASP A 1081 14.04 -18.02 -21.40
N GLY A 1082 12.76 -18.35 -21.23
CA GLY A 1082 11.64 -17.41 -21.21
C GLY A 1082 11.30 -16.77 -22.55
N GLN A 1083 11.96 -17.16 -23.65
CA GLN A 1083 11.80 -16.53 -24.97
C GLN A 1083 10.73 -17.21 -25.85
N GLY A 1084 10.38 -18.46 -25.53
CA GLY A 1084 9.43 -19.26 -26.30
C GLY A 1084 8.27 -19.81 -25.46
N GLU A 1085 7.24 -20.28 -26.15
CA GLU A 1085 6.06 -20.91 -25.56
C GLU A 1085 5.93 -22.36 -26.07
N SER A 1086 5.86 -23.32 -25.15
CA SER A 1086 5.61 -24.74 -25.46
C SER A 1086 4.14 -24.95 -25.79
N CYS A 1087 3.24 -24.50 -24.91
CA CYS A 1087 1.79 -24.55 -25.12
C CYS A 1087 1.04 -23.63 -24.14
N ARG A 1088 -0.25 -23.47 -24.36
CA ARG A 1088 -1.18 -22.86 -23.39
C ARG A 1088 -2.04 -23.94 -22.73
N GLU A 1089 -2.38 -23.71 -21.48
CA GLU A 1089 -3.32 -24.51 -20.70
C GLU A 1089 -4.56 -23.68 -20.39
N ILE A 1090 -5.74 -24.24 -20.67
CA ILE A 1090 -6.99 -23.78 -20.06
C ILE A 1090 -7.33 -24.76 -18.93
N ALA A 1091 -7.24 -24.29 -17.69
CA ALA A 1091 -7.53 -25.09 -16.50
C ALA A 1091 -8.86 -24.63 -15.87
N ARG A 1092 -9.80 -25.57 -15.74
CA ARG A 1092 -11.13 -25.38 -15.19
C ARG A 1092 -11.22 -26.09 -13.84
N TYR A 1093 -11.53 -25.34 -12.80
CA TYR A 1093 -11.62 -25.83 -11.43
C TYR A 1093 -13.05 -25.71 -10.91
N ARG A 1094 -13.58 -26.79 -10.34
CA ARG A 1094 -14.84 -26.80 -9.59
C ARG A 1094 -14.65 -27.50 -8.24
N PHE A 1095 -15.11 -26.87 -7.18
CA PHE A 1095 -15.13 -27.38 -5.82
C PHE A 1095 -16.57 -27.63 -5.43
N LEU A 1096 -16.89 -28.84 -4.96
CA LEU A 1096 -18.23 -29.23 -4.54
C LEU A 1096 -18.19 -29.71 -3.10
N ARG A 1097 -19.21 -29.37 -2.32
CA ARG A 1097 -19.43 -29.96 -0.99
C ARG A 1097 -19.94 -31.40 -1.17
N SER A 1098 -19.41 -32.35 -0.40
CA SER A 1098 -20.01 -33.69 -0.26
C SER A 1098 -20.07 -34.09 1.20
N GLU A 1099 -20.83 -35.14 1.52
CA GLU A 1099 -20.95 -35.65 2.89
C GLU A 1099 -19.60 -36.15 3.44
N GLU A 1100 -18.73 -36.62 2.55
CA GLU A 1100 -17.42 -37.18 2.86
C GLU A 1100 -16.29 -36.13 2.88
N GLY A 1101 -16.53 -34.90 2.38
CA GLY A 1101 -15.53 -33.83 2.36
C GLY A 1101 -15.72 -32.78 1.26
N ILE A 1102 -14.63 -32.44 0.55
CA ILE A 1102 -14.63 -31.51 -0.58
C ILE A 1102 -14.16 -32.22 -1.84
N VAL A 1103 -14.95 -32.13 -2.90
CA VAL A 1103 -14.58 -32.64 -4.23
C VAL A 1103 -13.99 -31.51 -5.07
N LEU A 1104 -12.78 -31.69 -5.58
CA LEU A 1104 -12.17 -30.86 -6.61
C LEU A 1104 -12.20 -31.59 -7.96
N LEU A 1105 -12.91 -31.02 -8.93
CA LEU A 1105 -12.85 -31.41 -10.33
C LEU A 1105 -11.83 -30.51 -11.04
N TRP A 1106 -10.81 -31.14 -11.63
CA TRP A 1106 -9.73 -30.46 -12.35
C TRP A 1106 -9.72 -30.94 -13.80
N ASP A 1107 -10.04 -30.03 -14.72
CA ASP A 1107 -10.03 -30.26 -16.16
C ASP A 1107 -9.04 -29.32 -16.87
N SER A 1108 -7.99 -29.86 -17.45
CA SER A 1108 -6.92 -29.11 -18.11
C SER A 1108 -6.84 -29.46 -19.59
N GLU A 1109 -6.78 -28.44 -20.43
CA GLU A 1109 -6.69 -28.55 -21.88
C GLU A 1109 -5.43 -27.84 -22.38
N PHE A 1110 -4.50 -28.59 -22.95
CA PHE A 1110 -3.21 -28.11 -23.47
C PHE A 1110 -3.26 -27.99 -24.99
N ARG A 1111 -2.89 -26.83 -25.54
CA ARG A 1111 -2.93 -26.57 -26.98
C ARG A 1111 -1.85 -25.58 -27.41
N ASN A 1112 -1.38 -25.71 -28.65
CA ASN A 1112 -0.53 -24.73 -29.32
C ASN A 1112 -1.06 -24.51 -30.76
N ASP A 1113 -1.38 -23.27 -31.10
CA ASP A 1113 -1.99 -22.91 -32.39
C ASP A 1113 -0.97 -22.63 -33.50
N GLU A 1114 0.33 -22.57 -33.17
CA GLU A 1114 1.38 -22.13 -34.09
C GLU A 1114 2.23 -23.30 -34.58
N ARG A 1115 2.46 -24.30 -33.72
CA ARG A 1115 3.29 -25.47 -34.00
C ARG A 1115 2.86 -26.70 -33.21
N ASP A 1116 3.40 -27.84 -33.61
CA ASP A 1116 3.31 -29.07 -32.85
C ASP A 1116 4.15 -28.98 -31.57
N PHE A 1117 3.71 -29.70 -30.54
CA PHE A 1117 4.46 -29.91 -29.31
C PHE A 1117 4.29 -31.36 -28.85
N PHE A 1118 5.05 -31.79 -27.85
CA PHE A 1118 4.95 -33.18 -27.38
C PHE A 1118 5.19 -33.32 -25.88
N PHE A 1119 4.49 -34.25 -25.25
CA PHE A 1119 4.81 -34.73 -23.91
C PHE A 1119 5.86 -35.84 -24.03
N GLY A 1120 6.94 -35.76 -23.25
CA GLY A 1120 7.88 -36.85 -23.06
C GLY A 1120 7.35 -37.76 -21.96
N ASP A 1121 7.11 -39.03 -22.29
CA ASP A 1121 6.49 -39.96 -21.35
C ASP A 1121 7.51 -40.27 -20.22
N GLN A 1122 7.26 -39.76 -19.00
CA GLN A 1122 8.13 -39.89 -17.81
C GLN A 1122 7.32 -40.22 -16.57
N GLU A 1123 7.97 -40.75 -15.52
CA GLU A 1123 7.28 -41.19 -14.30
C GLU A 1123 6.65 -40.07 -13.47
N GLU A 1124 7.13 -38.83 -13.62
CA GLU A 1124 6.65 -37.67 -12.87
C GLU A 1124 5.67 -36.76 -13.65
N SER A 1125 4.93 -37.31 -14.61
CA SER A 1125 4.00 -36.56 -15.46
C SER A 1125 2.53 -36.79 -15.09
N GLY A 1126 1.73 -35.72 -14.93
CA GLY A 1126 0.32 -35.78 -14.53
C GLY A 1126 0.03 -35.09 -13.18
N LEU A 1127 -1.07 -35.45 -12.53
CA LEU A 1127 -1.51 -34.82 -11.27
C LEU A 1127 -0.66 -35.35 -10.09
N GLY A 1128 0.10 -34.46 -9.46
CA GLY A 1128 0.95 -34.75 -8.30
C GLY A 1128 0.31 -34.29 -6.99
N VAL A 1129 0.47 -35.11 -5.95
CA VAL A 1129 0.02 -34.87 -4.57
C VAL A 1129 1.21 -35.03 -3.61
N ARG A 1130 1.38 -34.09 -2.68
CA ARG A 1130 2.25 -34.24 -1.51
C ARG A 1130 1.44 -34.15 -0.23
N VAL A 1131 1.25 -35.28 0.45
CA VAL A 1131 0.47 -35.34 1.70
C VAL A 1131 1.26 -34.80 2.90
N ALA A 1132 0.55 -34.39 3.95
CA ALA A 1132 1.13 -33.90 5.19
C ALA A 1132 1.90 -34.99 5.95
N SER A 1133 2.93 -34.59 6.71
CA SER A 1133 3.80 -35.52 7.45
C SER A 1133 3.05 -36.43 8.43
N ALA A 1134 1.94 -35.95 9.00
CA ALA A 1134 1.13 -36.73 9.93
C ALA A 1134 0.46 -37.96 9.28
N ILE A 1135 0.12 -37.88 7.99
CA ILE A 1135 -0.66 -38.90 7.28
C ILE A 1135 0.12 -39.66 6.19
N ARG A 1136 1.46 -39.48 6.14
CA ARG A 1136 2.32 -40.25 5.22
C ARG A 1136 2.64 -41.64 5.81
N VAL A 1137 3.01 -42.59 4.96
CA VAL A 1137 3.40 -43.96 5.36
C VAL A 1137 4.72 -43.93 6.13
N LYS A 1138 5.75 -43.26 5.60
CA LYS A 1138 7.08 -43.22 6.21
C LYS A 1138 7.11 -42.25 7.38
N GLY A 1139 7.17 -42.77 8.60
CA GLY A 1139 7.24 -41.96 9.83
C GLY A 1139 5.93 -41.26 10.20
N GLY A 1140 4.81 -41.69 9.63
CA GLY A 1140 3.45 -41.34 10.03
C GLY A 1140 2.59 -42.60 10.13
N ASN A 1141 1.26 -42.44 10.19
CA ASN A 1141 0.31 -43.56 10.24
C ASN A 1141 -0.47 -43.75 8.92
N GLY A 1142 0.12 -43.30 7.82
CA GLY A 1142 -0.50 -43.31 6.51
C GLY A 1142 -0.64 -44.69 5.86
N LEU A 1143 -1.55 -44.76 4.90
CA LEU A 1143 -1.80 -45.88 4.00
C LEU A 1143 -1.99 -45.34 2.58
N ILE A 1144 -1.30 -45.94 1.62
CA ILE A 1144 -1.63 -45.78 0.19
C ILE A 1144 -2.37 -47.04 -0.25
N ILE A 1145 -3.50 -46.90 -0.93
CA ILE A 1145 -4.25 -48.03 -1.47
C ILE A 1145 -4.88 -47.70 -2.83
N ASN A 1146 -4.92 -48.67 -3.74
CA ASN A 1146 -5.58 -48.54 -5.05
C ASN A 1146 -6.73 -49.55 -5.23
N ASP A 1147 -7.41 -49.46 -6.38
CA ASP A 1147 -8.56 -50.31 -6.73
C ASP A 1147 -8.25 -51.80 -6.82
N ALA A 1148 -6.99 -52.18 -7.07
CA ALA A 1148 -6.54 -53.57 -7.08
C ALA A 1148 -6.15 -54.11 -5.70
N GLY A 1149 -6.32 -53.32 -4.63
CA GLY A 1149 -5.94 -53.70 -3.26
C GLY A 1149 -4.44 -53.63 -2.97
N GLY A 1150 -3.63 -53.10 -3.88
CA GLY A 1150 -2.21 -52.85 -3.67
C GLY A 1150 -2.01 -51.80 -2.57
N LYS A 1151 -1.07 -52.05 -1.65
CA LYS A 1151 -0.82 -51.19 -0.48
C LYS A 1151 0.59 -50.58 -0.50
N ASN A 1152 0.68 -49.31 -0.10
CA ASN A 1152 1.92 -48.53 0.03
C ASN A 1152 2.77 -48.52 -1.26
N GLY A 1153 3.97 -47.95 -1.22
CA GLY A 1153 4.85 -47.84 -2.38
C GLY A 1153 5.13 -49.20 -3.04
N GLY A 1154 5.36 -50.24 -2.24
CA GLY A 1154 5.63 -51.59 -2.75
C GLY A 1154 4.50 -52.22 -3.56
N GLY A 1155 3.24 -51.93 -3.21
CA GLY A 1155 2.05 -52.48 -3.88
C GLY A 1155 1.42 -51.56 -4.92
N THR A 1156 1.71 -50.26 -4.89
CA THR A 1156 1.05 -49.28 -5.77
C THR A 1156 1.98 -48.65 -6.82
N TRP A 1157 3.30 -48.57 -6.56
CA TRP A 1157 4.21 -47.91 -7.49
C TRP A 1157 4.32 -48.66 -8.82
N GLY A 1158 4.21 -47.95 -9.92
CA GLY A 1158 4.33 -48.52 -11.26
C GLY A 1158 3.14 -49.38 -11.69
N ARG A 1159 2.04 -49.37 -10.94
CA ARG A 1159 0.82 -50.13 -11.24
C ARG A 1159 -0.25 -49.23 -11.83
N GLN A 1160 -0.96 -49.72 -12.85
CA GLN A 1160 -2.17 -49.08 -13.34
C GLN A 1160 -3.24 -49.10 -12.25
N MET A 1161 -4.07 -48.06 -12.22
CA MET A 1161 -5.16 -47.95 -11.25
C MET A 1161 -6.33 -47.14 -11.81
N LYS A 1162 -7.53 -47.45 -11.33
CA LYS A 1162 -8.74 -46.65 -11.55
C LYS A 1162 -8.90 -45.55 -10.53
N TRP A 1163 -8.42 -45.77 -9.31
CA TRP A 1163 -8.37 -44.76 -8.25
C TRP A 1163 -7.23 -45.06 -7.27
N ILE A 1164 -6.77 -44.04 -6.55
CA ILE A 1164 -5.76 -44.18 -5.49
C ILE A 1164 -6.09 -43.26 -4.33
N ASP A 1165 -6.04 -43.79 -3.11
CA ASP A 1165 -6.21 -43.04 -1.86
C ASP A 1165 -4.90 -43.02 -1.07
N TYR A 1166 -4.52 -41.84 -0.59
CA TYR A 1166 -3.47 -41.67 0.41
C TYR A 1166 -4.06 -41.00 1.65
N SER A 1167 -4.23 -41.78 2.73
CA SER A 1167 -4.87 -41.32 3.96
C SER A 1167 -4.18 -41.84 5.22
N GLY A 1168 -4.33 -41.12 6.34
CA GLY A 1168 -3.85 -41.48 7.68
C GLY A 1168 -4.93 -41.26 8.73
N LEU A 1169 -4.59 -41.48 10.00
CA LEU A 1169 -5.50 -41.23 11.13
C LEU A 1169 -5.08 -39.97 11.89
N ILE A 1170 -6.01 -39.05 12.12
CA ILE A 1170 -5.84 -37.89 12.98
C ILE A 1170 -7.09 -37.82 13.87
N ASP A 1171 -6.91 -37.85 15.19
CA ASP A 1171 -7.99 -37.79 16.18
C ASP A 1171 -9.15 -38.76 15.88
N ASP A 1172 -8.82 -40.03 15.63
CA ASP A 1172 -9.76 -41.11 15.26
C ASP A 1172 -10.57 -40.88 13.96
N ARG A 1173 -10.17 -39.90 13.15
CA ARG A 1173 -10.73 -39.66 11.81
C ARG A 1173 -9.73 -40.09 10.75
N ARG A 1174 -10.23 -40.73 9.70
CA ARG A 1174 -9.44 -41.01 8.51
C ARG A 1174 -9.41 -39.77 7.64
N VAL A 1175 -8.22 -39.19 7.48
CA VAL A 1175 -7.98 -37.95 6.74
C VAL A 1175 -7.10 -38.25 5.53
N GLY A 1176 -7.47 -37.80 4.34
CA GLY A 1176 -6.67 -38.06 3.15
C GLY A 1176 -7.21 -37.49 1.85
N ILE A 1177 -6.59 -37.95 0.75
CA ILE A 1177 -6.92 -37.57 -0.62
C ILE A 1177 -7.12 -38.82 -1.46
N LEU A 1178 -8.33 -38.98 -2.00
CA LEU A 1178 -8.68 -39.97 -3.03
C LEU A 1178 -8.66 -39.28 -4.40
N VAL A 1179 -7.91 -39.83 -5.35
CA VAL A 1179 -7.81 -39.32 -6.73
C VAL A 1179 -8.36 -40.33 -7.72
N VAL A 1180 -9.22 -39.86 -8.62
CA VAL A 1180 -9.84 -40.63 -9.70
C VAL A 1180 -9.52 -39.96 -11.05
N PRO A 1181 -8.63 -40.54 -11.87
CA PRO A 1181 -8.45 -40.09 -13.25
C PRO A 1181 -9.67 -40.44 -14.11
N SER A 1182 -10.04 -39.53 -15.02
CA SER A 1182 -11.09 -39.79 -16.01
C SER A 1182 -10.69 -40.95 -16.93
N PRO A 1183 -11.57 -41.92 -17.23
CA PRO A 1183 -11.33 -42.96 -18.22
C PRO A 1183 -11.25 -42.42 -19.66
N ARG A 1184 -11.74 -41.20 -19.88
CA ARG A 1184 -11.60 -40.46 -21.15
C ARG A 1184 -10.28 -39.68 -21.22
N ASN A 1185 -9.41 -39.75 -20.21
CA ASN A 1185 -8.02 -39.35 -20.41
C ASN A 1185 -7.42 -40.21 -21.53
N PRO A 1186 -6.47 -39.70 -22.32
CA PRO A 1186 -6.01 -40.38 -23.53
C PRO A 1186 -5.46 -41.79 -23.30
N ARG A 1187 -5.07 -42.12 -22.05
CA ARG A 1187 -4.52 -43.42 -21.66
C ARG A 1187 -4.86 -43.74 -20.19
N PRO A 1188 -4.89 -45.02 -19.80
CA PRO A 1188 -5.02 -45.42 -18.40
C PRO A 1188 -3.88 -44.89 -17.53
N SER A 1189 -4.20 -44.40 -16.33
CA SER A 1189 -3.18 -43.89 -15.41
C SER A 1189 -2.50 -45.00 -14.62
N TRP A 1190 -1.23 -44.78 -14.28
CA TRP A 1190 -0.49 -45.57 -13.28
C TRP A 1190 0.10 -44.66 -12.20
N ALA A 1191 0.42 -45.22 -11.03
CA ALA A 1191 0.85 -44.44 -9.87
C ALA A 1191 2.37 -44.40 -9.74
N HIS A 1192 2.94 -43.19 -9.69
CA HIS A 1192 4.27 -43.00 -9.11
C HIS A 1192 4.11 -42.63 -7.64
N SER A 1193 3.99 -43.64 -6.78
CA SER A 1193 3.80 -43.49 -5.33
C SER A 1193 5.11 -43.69 -4.54
N ARG A 1194 5.22 -42.96 -3.43
CA ARG A 1194 6.36 -42.97 -2.51
C ARG A 1194 5.87 -42.87 -1.06
N ASP A 1195 6.37 -43.76 -0.21
CA ASP A 1195 5.97 -43.82 1.20
C ASP A 1195 6.31 -42.54 1.98
N TYR A 1196 7.25 -41.73 1.51
CA TYR A 1196 7.57 -40.43 2.11
C TYR A 1196 6.57 -39.30 1.79
N GLY A 1197 5.50 -39.57 1.04
CA GLY A 1197 4.35 -38.67 0.93
C GLY A 1197 4.03 -38.14 -0.47
N VAL A 1198 4.70 -38.62 -1.54
CA VAL A 1198 4.44 -38.19 -2.93
C VAL A 1198 3.66 -39.27 -3.68
N VAL A 1199 2.61 -38.86 -4.40
CA VAL A 1199 1.91 -39.70 -5.38
C VAL A 1199 1.65 -38.88 -6.65
N VAL A 1200 2.01 -39.42 -7.82
CA VAL A 1200 1.67 -38.83 -9.13
C VAL A 1200 0.77 -39.81 -9.90
N ILE A 1201 -0.35 -39.30 -10.40
CA ILE A 1201 -1.34 -40.05 -11.19
C ILE A 1201 -1.04 -39.79 -12.66
N ASN A 1202 -0.38 -40.77 -13.28
CA ASN A 1202 0.36 -40.57 -14.51
C ASN A 1202 -0.29 -41.27 -15.72
N PRO A 1203 -0.82 -40.52 -16.71
CA PRO A 1203 -1.42 -41.09 -17.92
C PRO A 1203 -0.39 -41.41 -19.03
N PHE A 1204 0.91 -41.24 -18.80
CA PHE A 1204 1.96 -41.49 -19.80
C PHE A 1204 2.63 -42.84 -19.57
N PRO A 1205 2.90 -43.66 -20.59
CA PRO A 1205 3.58 -44.95 -20.51
C PRO A 1205 4.84 -44.95 -19.63
N LYS A 1206 4.99 -46.03 -18.88
CA LYS A 1206 6.19 -46.28 -18.08
C LYS A 1206 7.37 -46.58 -18.99
N GLN A 1207 8.46 -45.83 -18.84
CA GLN A 1207 9.71 -46.06 -19.58
C GLN A 1207 10.46 -47.30 -19.04
N PRO A 1208 11.21 -48.02 -19.89
CA PRO A 1208 12.18 -49.04 -19.45
C PRO A 1208 13.22 -48.43 -18.50
N LYS A 1209 13.67 -49.21 -17.50
CA LYS A 1209 14.59 -48.73 -16.45
C LYS A 1209 15.96 -48.30 -16.98
N GLU A 1210 16.38 -48.75 -18.17
CA GLU A 1210 17.73 -48.54 -18.68
C GLU A 1210 17.95 -47.19 -19.39
N ARG A 1211 16.96 -46.29 -19.48
CA ARG A 1211 17.08 -45.03 -20.26
C ARG A 1211 16.65 -43.79 -19.49
N ARG A 1212 17.49 -42.73 -19.54
CA ARG A 1212 17.29 -41.44 -18.84
C ARG A 1212 16.56 -40.36 -19.66
N GLU A 1213 16.52 -40.47 -21.00
CA GLU A 1213 15.76 -39.56 -21.88
C GLU A 1213 14.46 -40.20 -22.38
N PRO A 1214 13.34 -39.45 -22.53
CA PRO A 1214 12.05 -40.02 -22.90
C PRO A 1214 12.08 -40.55 -24.34
N TYR A 1215 12.05 -41.88 -24.46
CA TYR A 1215 12.06 -42.61 -25.74
C TYR A 1215 10.69 -42.59 -26.44
N VAL A 1216 9.61 -42.47 -25.67
CA VAL A 1216 8.23 -42.37 -26.19
C VAL A 1216 7.76 -40.93 -26.04
N ARG A 1217 7.27 -40.35 -27.15
CA ARG A 1217 6.77 -38.98 -27.23
C ARG A 1217 5.31 -38.99 -27.64
N THR A 1218 4.48 -38.31 -26.86
CA THR A 1218 3.08 -38.08 -27.19
C THR A 1218 2.95 -36.75 -27.90
N ARG A 1219 2.93 -36.79 -29.23
CA ARG A 1219 2.81 -35.61 -30.09
C ARG A 1219 1.37 -35.08 -30.08
N VAL A 1220 1.24 -33.76 -29.96
CA VAL A 1220 0.00 -32.99 -30.14
C VAL A 1220 0.20 -32.10 -31.35
N LYS A 1221 -0.63 -32.25 -32.38
CA LYS A 1221 -0.47 -31.45 -33.61
C LYS A 1221 -0.92 -30.01 -33.36
N LYS A 1222 -0.36 -29.10 -34.15
CA LYS A 1222 -0.79 -27.70 -34.23
C LYS A 1222 -2.31 -27.59 -34.31
N GLY A 1223 -2.89 -26.81 -33.39
CA GLY A 1223 -4.33 -26.57 -33.31
C GLY A 1223 -5.16 -27.69 -32.65
N GLU A 1224 -4.57 -28.85 -32.37
CA GLU A 1224 -5.21 -29.91 -31.58
C GLU A 1224 -5.03 -29.66 -30.07
N SER A 1225 -5.97 -30.18 -29.28
CA SER A 1225 -5.95 -30.09 -27.82
C SER A 1225 -5.63 -31.45 -27.18
N PHE A 1226 -4.80 -31.46 -26.15
CA PHE A 1226 -4.57 -32.60 -25.28
C PHE A 1226 -5.20 -32.35 -23.91
N ARG A 1227 -6.15 -33.19 -23.49
CA ARG A 1227 -7.00 -32.93 -22.31
C ARG A 1227 -6.76 -33.96 -21.21
N LEU A 1228 -6.58 -33.48 -19.98
CA LEU A 1228 -6.44 -34.29 -18.77
C LEU A 1228 -7.47 -33.90 -17.74
N ARG A 1229 -8.19 -34.88 -17.20
CA ARG A 1229 -9.27 -34.71 -16.22
C ARG A 1229 -9.09 -35.61 -15.01
N TYR A 1230 -9.29 -35.03 -13.84
CA TYR A 1230 -9.18 -35.69 -12.55
C TYR A 1230 -10.30 -35.22 -11.61
N ALA A 1231 -10.78 -36.12 -10.77
CA ALA A 1231 -11.59 -35.81 -9.61
C ALA A 1231 -10.81 -36.15 -8.34
N VAL A 1232 -10.82 -35.24 -7.37
CA VAL A 1232 -10.05 -35.34 -6.13
C VAL A 1232 -11.00 -35.14 -4.95
N LEU A 1233 -11.13 -36.15 -4.09
CA LEU A 1233 -11.88 -36.03 -2.84
C LEU A 1233 -10.91 -35.81 -1.68
N ILE A 1234 -11.06 -34.66 -1.02
CA ILE A 1234 -10.35 -34.29 0.21
C ILE A 1234 -11.28 -34.66 1.38
N HIS A 1235 -10.96 -35.72 2.12
CA HIS A 1235 -11.86 -36.32 3.11
C HIS A 1235 -11.31 -36.31 4.54
N ASP A 1236 -12.20 -36.21 5.52
CA ASP A 1236 -11.96 -36.42 6.96
C ASP A 1236 -13.15 -37.12 7.63
N ASN A 1237 -13.28 -38.44 7.47
CA ASN A 1237 -14.42 -39.19 8.01
C ASN A 1237 -14.03 -40.09 9.21
N ALA A 1238 -14.81 -40.04 10.29
CA ALA A 1238 -14.65 -40.89 11.47
C ALA A 1238 -14.82 -42.40 11.17
N LYS A 1239 -15.71 -42.76 10.23
CA LYS A 1239 -15.93 -44.16 9.80
C LYS A 1239 -15.02 -44.60 8.66
N GLY A 1240 -14.21 -43.69 8.11
CA GLY A 1240 -13.55 -43.87 6.81
C GLY A 1240 -14.52 -43.70 5.64
N ILE A 1241 -14.00 -43.88 4.42
CA ILE A 1241 -14.79 -43.85 3.18
C ILE A 1241 -14.82 -45.23 2.55
N ASP A 1242 -15.95 -45.60 1.94
CA ASP A 1242 -15.95 -46.66 0.93
C ASP A 1242 -15.32 -46.09 -0.35
N ARG A 1243 -14.09 -46.52 -0.64
CA ARG A 1243 -13.30 -45.97 -1.75
C ARG A 1243 -13.88 -46.34 -3.11
N ALA A 1244 -14.54 -47.49 -3.22
CA ALA A 1244 -15.12 -47.93 -4.49
C ALA A 1244 -16.37 -47.11 -4.81
N ASP A 1245 -17.25 -46.92 -3.81
CA ASP A 1245 -18.47 -46.12 -3.97
C ASP A 1245 -18.14 -44.64 -4.16
N ALA A 1246 -17.20 -44.09 -3.37
CA ALA A 1246 -16.74 -42.72 -3.55
C ALA A 1246 -16.14 -42.52 -4.95
N ALA A 1247 -15.31 -43.46 -5.43
CA ALA A 1247 -14.74 -43.37 -6.78
C ALA A 1247 -15.82 -43.43 -7.87
N ALA A 1248 -16.85 -44.28 -7.73
CA ALA A 1248 -17.97 -44.35 -8.66
C ALA A 1248 -18.77 -43.03 -8.69
N GLY A 1249 -18.98 -42.37 -7.54
CA GLY A 1249 -19.60 -41.05 -7.46
C GLY A 1249 -18.77 -39.96 -8.15
N LEU A 1250 -17.45 -39.97 -7.96
CA LEU A 1250 -16.53 -39.04 -8.61
C LEU A 1250 -16.49 -39.19 -10.13
N LEU A 1251 -16.57 -40.42 -10.66
CA LEU A 1251 -16.65 -40.67 -12.11
C LEU A 1251 -17.91 -40.05 -12.73
N LYS A 1252 -19.07 -40.20 -12.06
CA LYS A 1252 -20.33 -39.56 -12.51
C LYS A 1252 -20.19 -38.04 -12.59
N LEU A 1253 -19.49 -37.42 -11.64
CA LEU A 1253 -19.24 -35.96 -11.64
C LEU A 1253 -18.30 -35.51 -12.77
N LEU A 1254 -17.39 -36.38 -13.23
CA LEU A 1254 -16.59 -36.15 -14.44
C LEU A 1254 -17.40 -36.34 -15.73
N GLY A 1255 -18.64 -36.83 -15.61
CA GLY A 1255 -19.53 -37.15 -16.72
C GLY A 1255 -19.13 -38.42 -17.46
N ASP A 1256 -18.47 -39.36 -16.76
CA ASP A 1256 -17.89 -40.60 -17.31
C ASP A 1256 -18.52 -41.87 -16.71
#